data_AF-K1JHZ1-F1
#
_entry.id   AF-K1JHZ1-F1
#
_cell.length_a   1.000
_cell.length_b   1.000
_cell.length_c   1.000
_cell.angle_alpha   90.00
_cell.angle_beta   90.00
_cell.angle_gamma   90.00
#
_symmetry.space_group_name_H-M   'P 1'
#
loop_
_entity.id
_entity.type
_entity.pdbx_description
1 polymer ?
#
loop_
_entity_poly.entity_id
_entity_poly.type
_entity_poly.pdbx_seq_one_letter_code
_entity_poly.pdbx_strand_id
1 'polypeptide(L)'
;MALLTLHGACLSFSDFPLLDNAELTIERGERLCLVGRNGAGKSTLMKVIASELPLDDGRLVLQQDLKVTRLEQDPPASSELTVFDYAAEGLAGVGELLKQYHHISMELASDPSDANIRKMSELQEQLDYQNGWQFETRISQVLTLLGLDPDVTLDSLSGGWLRKVALARALACDPDLLLLDEPTNHLDIEAINWLEDFLKDFRGAIVFISHDREFIHKLATRIIDLDRGAITSWPGNYDEYLQGKEEWLRVEELKNAEFDRKLAQEEVWVRQGIKARRTRNEGRVRALEAMRMERSQRRELQGKAKLQLDEVNRSGKLVFETEGLGLDFGDRTLFKGLDLQVLRGDKIALVGPNGCGKSTLIKLLLGQLEPTRGTVKGGTNLEVAYFDQYREQLDPEQTVVDNVGEGKQEVMVRGRSRHILGYLQDFLFEPKRARTPVKALSGGEKNRLLLAKLFLKPSNLLILDEPTNDLDVETLELLEELLSDYPGTLLLVSHDRRFIDNTVTGCWLFEGDGRISDYVGGYADMMATREQQNTQQQARSAPVKAPEPVVATAPEAPKKSKKLSYKLQLELEGLPARLEQLEAELDALQSEINQPGFFSLPADKTQPKLDALNAAEAALEQAFARWEELEGLKNQE
;
A
#
# COMPACT_ATOMS: atom_id res chain seq x y z
N MET A 1 29.12 -10.20 -5.67
CA MET A 1 29.14 -11.51 -6.38
C MET A 1 27.69 -11.92 -6.56
N ALA A 2 27.31 -12.34 -7.76
CA ALA A 2 25.95 -12.76 -8.05
C ALA A 2 25.64 -14.09 -7.37
N LEU A 3 24.55 -14.13 -6.60
CA LEU A 3 24.00 -15.35 -6.00
C LEU A 3 23.25 -16.16 -7.06
N LEU A 4 22.56 -15.46 -7.96
CA LEU A 4 21.68 -16.04 -8.97
C LEU A 4 21.72 -15.21 -10.25
N THR A 5 21.71 -15.88 -11.40
CA THR A 5 21.58 -15.23 -12.70
C THR A 5 20.60 -15.98 -13.59
N LEU A 6 19.66 -15.24 -14.16
CA LEU A 6 18.64 -15.68 -15.10
C LEU A 6 19.01 -15.11 -16.48
N HIS A 7 19.16 -15.98 -17.47
CA HIS A 7 19.54 -15.60 -18.83
C HIS A 7 18.51 -16.09 -19.85
N GLY A 8 17.97 -15.14 -20.61
CA GLY A 8 17.05 -15.39 -21.72
C GLY A 8 15.85 -16.26 -21.32
N ALA A 9 15.31 -16.05 -20.12
CA ALA A 9 14.25 -16.88 -19.60
C ALA A 9 12.92 -16.62 -20.31
N CYS A 10 12.29 -17.70 -20.75
CA CYS A 10 10.97 -17.69 -21.36
C CYS A 10 10.04 -18.61 -20.58
N LEU A 11 8.81 -18.14 -20.34
CA LEU A 11 7.78 -18.91 -19.66
C LEU A 11 6.38 -18.49 -20.12
N SER A 12 5.53 -19.45 -20.45
CA SER A 12 4.15 -19.20 -20.89
C SER A 12 3.16 -20.22 -20.32
N PHE A 13 2.05 -19.73 -19.75
CA PHE A 13 0.92 -20.57 -19.29
C PHE A 13 -0.36 -20.40 -20.14
N SER A 14 -0.39 -19.44 -21.08
CA SER A 14 -1.59 -19.08 -21.85
C SER A 14 -1.22 -18.39 -23.18
N ASP A 15 -2.17 -17.72 -23.85
CA ASP A 15 -1.93 -16.99 -25.10
C ASP A 15 -0.82 -15.93 -25.01
N PHE A 16 -0.43 -15.50 -23.79
CA PHE A 16 0.62 -14.51 -23.57
C PHE A 16 1.80 -15.09 -22.78
N PRO A 17 3.06 -14.83 -23.20
CA PRO A 17 4.24 -15.16 -22.41
C PRO A 17 4.27 -14.30 -21.13
N LEU A 18 4.55 -14.94 -19.99
CA LEU A 18 4.79 -14.30 -18.70
C LEU A 18 6.22 -13.81 -18.55
N LEU A 19 7.16 -14.50 -19.19
CA LEU A 19 8.55 -14.08 -19.36
C LEU A 19 8.91 -14.25 -20.82
N ASP A 20 9.52 -13.21 -21.40
CA ASP A 20 9.97 -13.19 -22.79
C ASP A 20 11.43 -12.71 -22.84
N ASN A 21 12.35 -13.66 -23.02
CA ASN A 21 13.80 -13.45 -23.04
C ASN A 21 14.30 -12.60 -21.84
N ALA A 22 13.79 -12.89 -20.65
CA ALA A 22 14.05 -12.09 -19.47
C ALA A 22 15.47 -12.31 -18.94
N GLU A 23 16.11 -11.21 -18.49
CA GLU A 23 17.41 -11.21 -17.83
C GLU A 23 17.31 -10.65 -16.42
N LEU A 24 17.86 -11.36 -15.45
CA LEU A 24 17.88 -10.92 -14.05
C LEU A 24 19.16 -11.41 -13.38
N THR A 25 19.80 -10.54 -12.60
CA THR A 25 20.94 -10.90 -11.75
C THR A 25 20.66 -10.40 -10.35
N ILE A 26 20.86 -11.28 -9.36
CA ILE A 26 20.68 -10.99 -7.94
C ILE A 26 22.04 -11.08 -7.25
N GLU A 27 22.42 -10.02 -6.56
CA GLU A 27 23.65 -9.97 -5.77
C GLU A 27 23.40 -10.11 -4.27
N ARG A 28 24.45 -10.49 -3.54
CA ARG A 28 24.38 -10.66 -2.09
C ARG A 28 24.11 -9.33 -1.39
N GLY A 29 23.16 -9.32 -0.45
CA GLY A 29 22.79 -8.13 0.32
C GLY A 29 21.87 -7.15 -0.43
N GLU A 30 21.49 -7.46 -1.68
CA GLU A 30 20.46 -6.70 -2.37
C GLU A 30 19.08 -7.00 -1.79
N ARG A 31 18.25 -5.96 -1.74
CA ARG A 31 16.82 -6.06 -1.44
C ARG A 31 16.05 -5.62 -2.68
N LEU A 32 15.62 -6.59 -3.46
CA LEU A 32 14.94 -6.39 -4.73
C LEU A 32 13.43 -6.44 -4.53
N CYS A 33 12.75 -5.38 -4.98
CA CYS A 33 11.30 -5.37 -5.04
C CYS A 33 10.83 -5.74 -6.45
N LEU A 34 10.00 -6.77 -6.58
CA LEU A 34 9.31 -7.12 -7.83
C LEU A 34 7.99 -6.35 -7.92
N VAL A 35 7.91 -5.40 -8.85
CA VAL A 35 6.72 -4.60 -9.14
C VAL A 35 6.16 -5.00 -10.50
N GLY A 36 4.85 -4.85 -10.67
CA GLY A 36 4.16 -5.18 -11.92
C GLY A 36 2.68 -5.39 -11.69
N ARG A 37 1.90 -5.45 -12.78
CA ARG A 37 0.45 -5.63 -12.73
C ARG A 37 0.06 -6.99 -12.16
N ASN A 38 -1.17 -7.13 -11.68
CA ASN A 38 -1.68 -8.44 -11.31
C ASN A 38 -1.78 -9.36 -12.53
N GLY A 39 -1.29 -10.59 -12.38
CA GLY A 39 -1.16 -11.54 -13.49
C GLY A 39 0.05 -11.31 -14.41
N ALA A 40 0.93 -10.33 -14.14
CA ALA A 40 2.15 -10.12 -14.93
C ALA A 40 3.19 -11.26 -14.79
N GLY A 41 3.07 -12.11 -13.78
CA GLY A 41 3.97 -13.25 -13.55
C GLY A 41 4.93 -13.10 -12.36
N LYS A 42 4.72 -12.13 -11.45
CA LYS A 42 5.61 -11.86 -10.30
C LYS A 42 5.83 -13.09 -9.40
N SER A 43 4.74 -13.67 -8.87
CA SER A 43 4.81 -14.88 -8.04
C SER A 43 5.32 -16.08 -8.82
N THR A 44 5.05 -16.14 -10.12
CA THR A 44 5.60 -17.18 -11.01
C THR A 44 7.11 -17.08 -11.14
N LEU A 45 7.65 -15.86 -11.31
CA LEU A 45 9.08 -15.61 -11.33
C LEU A 45 9.74 -16.02 -9.99
N MET A 46 9.08 -15.76 -8.85
CA MET A 46 9.55 -16.27 -7.56
C MET A 46 9.63 -17.80 -7.52
N LYS A 47 8.62 -18.51 -8.05
CA LYS A 47 8.63 -19.98 -8.12
C LYS A 47 9.77 -20.52 -8.98
N VAL A 48 10.10 -19.82 -10.08
CA VAL A 48 11.27 -20.13 -10.91
C VAL A 48 12.55 -19.94 -10.10
N ILE A 49 12.69 -18.82 -9.39
CA ILE A 49 13.86 -18.53 -8.55
C ILE A 49 14.01 -19.56 -7.42
N ALA A 50 12.90 -20.01 -6.84
CA ALA A 50 12.86 -21.07 -5.82
C ALA A 50 13.13 -22.48 -6.39
N SER A 51 13.32 -22.63 -7.72
CA SER A 51 13.45 -23.92 -8.41
C SER A 51 12.24 -24.85 -8.27
N GLU A 52 11.06 -24.30 -7.96
CA GLU A 52 9.79 -25.03 -7.88
C GLU A 52 9.15 -25.23 -9.27
N LEU A 53 9.44 -24.31 -10.19
CA LEU A 53 8.91 -24.32 -11.55
C LEU A 53 10.05 -24.23 -12.58
N PRO A 54 10.13 -25.15 -13.55
CA PRO A 54 11.10 -25.06 -14.64
C PRO A 54 10.73 -23.96 -15.64
N LEU A 55 11.73 -23.44 -16.34
CA LEU A 55 11.55 -22.54 -17.49
C LEU A 55 11.21 -23.34 -18.76
N ASP A 56 10.49 -22.71 -19.69
CA ASP A 56 10.24 -23.29 -21.02
C ASP A 56 11.48 -23.17 -21.91
N ASP A 57 12.18 -22.02 -21.85
CA ASP A 57 13.46 -21.76 -22.50
C ASP A 57 14.33 -20.83 -21.64
N GLY A 58 15.63 -20.77 -21.93
CA GLY A 58 16.62 -20.03 -21.16
C GLY A 58 17.29 -20.84 -20.06
N ARG A 59 18.06 -20.17 -19.19
CA ARG A 59 18.80 -20.83 -18.10
C ARG A 59 18.75 -20.04 -16.79
N LEU A 60 18.57 -20.78 -15.70
CA LEU A 60 18.76 -20.31 -14.33
C LEU A 60 20.10 -20.85 -13.81
N VAL A 61 21.00 -19.95 -13.41
CA VAL A 61 22.32 -20.28 -12.86
C VAL A 61 22.35 -19.87 -11.39
N LEU A 62 22.56 -20.83 -10.50
CA LEU A 62 22.65 -20.64 -9.05
C LEU A 62 24.11 -20.76 -8.61
N GLN A 63 24.51 -19.98 -7.61
CA GLN A 63 25.76 -20.19 -6.90
C GLN A 63 25.75 -21.55 -6.19
N GLN A 64 26.92 -22.20 -6.07
CA GLN A 64 27.06 -23.45 -5.31
C GLN A 64 26.61 -23.27 -3.86
N ASP A 65 25.89 -24.27 -3.34
CA ASP A 65 25.35 -24.34 -1.97
C ASP A 65 24.41 -23.18 -1.57
N LEU A 66 23.85 -22.46 -2.55
CA LEU A 66 22.90 -21.38 -2.30
C LEU A 66 21.63 -21.91 -1.62
N LYS A 67 21.35 -21.38 -0.42
CA LYS A 67 20.09 -21.69 0.29
C LYS A 67 19.04 -20.65 -0.04
N VAL A 68 18.00 -21.08 -0.75
CA VAL A 68 16.83 -20.25 -1.10
C VAL A 68 15.65 -20.70 -0.26
N THR A 69 15.00 -19.78 0.45
CA THR A 69 13.73 -20.07 1.14
C THR A 69 12.65 -19.10 0.70
N ARG A 70 11.42 -19.60 0.63
CA ARG A 70 10.25 -18.85 0.19
C ARG A 70 9.24 -18.79 1.33
N LEU A 71 8.80 -17.58 1.66
CA LEU A 71 7.61 -17.36 2.47
C LEU A 71 6.40 -17.36 1.53
N GLU A 72 5.52 -18.34 1.70
CA GLU A 72 4.30 -18.42 0.91
C GLU A 72 3.29 -17.33 1.31
N GLN A 73 2.37 -17.00 0.40
CA GLN A 73 1.40 -15.93 0.58
C GLN A 73 0.37 -16.27 1.67
N ASP A 74 -0.05 -17.53 1.77
CA ASP A 74 -1.02 -17.96 2.78
C ASP A 74 -0.30 -18.43 4.06
N PRO A 75 -0.72 -17.97 5.25
CA PRO A 75 -0.22 -18.52 6.50
C PRO A 75 -0.59 -20.01 6.60
N PRO A 76 0.17 -20.80 7.38
CA PRO A 76 -0.17 -22.20 7.58
C PRO A 76 -1.59 -22.36 8.09
N ALA A 77 -2.30 -23.36 7.56
CA ALA A 77 -3.63 -23.71 8.04
C ALA A 77 -3.58 -23.97 9.55
N SER A 78 -4.61 -23.53 10.26
CA SER A 78 -4.84 -23.85 11.67
C SER A 78 -4.64 -25.35 11.89
N SER A 79 -3.64 -25.70 12.68
CA SER A 79 -3.28 -27.07 13.01
C SER A 79 -2.89 -27.17 14.48
N GLU A 80 -3.03 -28.36 15.04
CA GLU A 80 -2.61 -28.67 16.41
C GLU A 80 -1.08 -28.68 16.60
N LEU A 81 -0.32 -28.33 15.55
CA LEU A 81 1.14 -28.23 15.62
C LEU A 81 1.56 -27.10 16.55
N THR A 82 2.68 -27.30 17.25
CA THR A 82 3.33 -26.25 18.02
C THR A 82 4.13 -25.32 17.10
N VAL A 83 4.41 -24.11 17.59
CA VAL A 83 5.31 -23.17 16.89
C VAL A 83 6.67 -23.79 16.62
N PHE A 84 7.24 -24.53 17.59
CA PHE A 84 8.51 -25.22 17.41
C PHE A 84 8.43 -26.27 16.30
N ASP A 85 7.38 -27.11 16.31
CA ASP A 85 7.20 -28.14 15.29
C ASP A 85 7.14 -27.53 13.89
N TYR A 86 6.35 -26.47 13.73
CA TYR A 86 6.20 -25.81 12.46
C TYR A 86 7.52 -25.17 11.97
N ALA A 87 8.29 -24.54 12.87
CA ALA A 87 9.60 -24.01 12.53
C ALA A 87 10.57 -25.12 12.09
N ALA A 88 10.54 -26.27 12.77
CA ALA A 88 11.36 -27.43 12.45
C ALA A 88 11.03 -28.05 11.07
N GLU A 89 9.79 -27.93 10.56
CA GLU A 89 9.43 -28.35 9.19
C GLU A 89 10.19 -27.61 8.08
N GLY A 90 10.80 -26.46 8.41
CA GLY A 90 11.69 -25.77 7.49
C GLY A 90 12.95 -26.58 7.16
N LEU A 91 13.30 -27.56 7.99
CA LEU A 91 14.53 -28.35 7.89
C LEU A 91 14.24 -29.73 7.31
N ALA A 92 14.56 -29.93 6.03
CA ALA A 92 14.42 -31.23 5.39
C ALA A 92 15.28 -32.30 6.10
N GLY A 93 14.66 -33.42 6.50
CA GLY A 93 15.32 -34.55 7.17
C GLY A 93 15.49 -34.36 8.68
N VAL A 94 16.27 -33.36 9.11
CA VAL A 94 16.61 -33.12 10.53
C VAL A 94 15.40 -32.64 11.34
N GLY A 95 14.46 -31.92 10.71
CA GLY A 95 13.30 -31.33 11.38
C GLY A 95 12.45 -32.36 12.13
N GLU A 96 12.21 -33.52 11.53
CA GLU A 96 11.40 -34.58 12.13
C GLU A 96 12.07 -35.17 13.39
N LEU A 97 13.39 -35.31 13.39
CA LEU A 97 14.15 -35.77 14.55
C LEU A 97 14.10 -34.75 15.69
N LEU A 98 14.20 -33.46 15.36
CA LEU A 98 14.10 -32.37 16.33
C LEU A 98 12.71 -32.28 16.97
N LYS A 99 11.64 -32.44 16.18
CA LYS A 99 10.27 -32.53 16.70
C LYS A 99 10.13 -33.66 17.71
N GLN A 100 10.54 -34.87 17.31
CA GLN A 100 10.42 -36.04 18.17
C GLN A 100 11.23 -35.89 19.46
N TYR A 101 12.43 -35.32 19.36
CA TYR A 101 13.27 -35.01 20.51
C TYR A 101 12.61 -33.99 21.46
N HIS A 102 12.05 -32.91 20.92
CA HIS A 102 11.36 -31.88 21.69
C HIS A 102 10.15 -32.45 22.46
N HIS A 103 9.29 -33.22 21.79
CA HIS A 103 8.13 -33.88 22.41
C HIS A 103 8.55 -34.88 23.49
N ILE A 104 9.54 -35.73 23.23
CA ILE A 104 10.02 -36.70 24.23
C ILE A 104 10.65 -35.99 25.43
N SER A 105 11.35 -34.87 25.22
CA SER A 105 11.92 -34.07 26.31
C SER A 105 10.82 -33.56 27.25
N MET A 106 9.68 -33.11 26.70
CA MET A 106 8.52 -32.70 27.49
C MET A 106 7.85 -33.89 28.19
N GLU A 107 7.65 -34.99 27.47
CA GLU A 107 7.07 -36.21 28.03
C GLU A 107 7.92 -36.72 29.20
N LEU A 108 9.25 -36.71 29.11
CA LEU A 108 10.18 -37.16 30.16
C LEU A 108 10.04 -36.36 31.46
N ALA A 109 9.63 -35.09 31.38
CA ALA A 109 9.35 -34.27 32.56
C ALA A 109 8.12 -34.76 33.33
N SER A 110 7.20 -35.47 32.65
CA SER A 110 5.95 -36.00 33.20
C SER A 110 5.96 -37.51 33.44
N ASP A 111 6.64 -38.27 32.59
CA ASP A 111 6.79 -39.73 32.63
C ASP A 111 8.24 -40.17 32.32
N PRO A 112 9.09 -40.28 33.36
CA PRO A 112 10.49 -40.69 33.22
C PRO A 112 10.62 -42.23 33.15
N SER A 113 9.93 -42.85 32.20
CA SER A 113 10.00 -44.30 31.97
C SER A 113 11.29 -44.71 31.24
N ASP A 114 11.79 -45.93 31.50
CA ASP A 114 12.98 -46.48 30.82
C ASP A 114 12.82 -46.52 29.29
N ALA A 115 11.58 -46.62 28.80
CA ALA A 115 11.26 -46.59 27.38
C ALA A 115 11.51 -45.20 26.77
N ASN A 116 11.04 -44.14 27.43
CA ASN A 116 11.21 -42.76 26.97
C ASN A 116 12.69 -42.33 27.04
N ILE A 117 13.42 -42.75 28.08
CA ILE A 117 14.86 -42.48 28.22
C ILE A 117 15.67 -43.13 27.08
N ARG A 118 15.34 -44.37 26.69
CA ARG A 118 16.00 -45.04 25.55
C ARG A 118 15.70 -44.34 24.24
N LYS A 119 14.43 -43.99 23.99
CA LYS A 119 14.00 -43.29 22.77
C LYS A 119 14.67 -41.92 22.65
N MET A 120 14.80 -41.19 23.76
CA MET A 120 15.55 -39.93 23.85
C MET A 120 17.02 -40.13 23.46
N SER A 121 17.66 -41.18 23.99
CA SER A 121 19.08 -41.48 23.71
C SER A 121 19.32 -41.83 22.24
N GLU A 122 18.42 -42.61 21.62
CA GLU A 122 18.49 -42.95 20.20
C GLU A 122 18.36 -41.70 19.30
N LEU A 123 17.44 -40.78 19.65
CA LEU A 123 17.29 -39.52 18.92
C LEU A 123 18.49 -38.59 19.10
N GLN A 124 19.09 -38.53 20.29
CA GLN A 124 20.32 -37.76 20.52
C GLN A 124 21.46 -38.25 19.62
N GLU A 125 21.67 -39.56 19.52
CA GLU A 125 22.71 -40.13 18.65
C GLU A 125 22.46 -39.79 17.17
N GLN A 126 21.20 -39.85 16.73
CA GLN A 126 20.83 -39.48 15.36
C GLN A 126 21.02 -37.98 15.07
N LEU A 127 20.70 -37.11 16.05
CA LEU A 127 20.92 -35.67 15.94
C LEU A 127 22.42 -35.33 15.93
N ASP A 128 23.24 -35.98 16.76
CA ASP A 128 24.69 -35.81 16.76
C ASP A 128 25.29 -36.14 15.38
N TYR A 129 24.88 -37.26 14.79
CA TYR A 129 25.36 -37.70 13.47
C TYR A 129 25.05 -36.68 12.36
N GLN A 130 23.90 -36.01 12.44
CA GLN A 130 23.44 -35.03 11.44
C GLN A 130 23.80 -33.58 11.80
N ASN A 131 24.56 -33.34 12.87
CA ASN A 131 24.81 -32.01 13.45
C ASN A 131 23.49 -31.23 13.76
N GLY A 132 22.46 -31.95 14.18
CA GLY A 132 21.10 -31.46 14.42
C GLY A 132 21.01 -30.32 15.44
N TRP A 133 21.88 -30.33 16.45
CA TRP A 133 21.89 -29.33 17.54
C TRP A 133 22.13 -27.89 17.08
N GLN A 134 22.85 -27.71 15.98
CA GLN A 134 23.03 -26.38 15.39
C GLN A 134 21.70 -25.80 14.92
N PHE A 135 20.84 -26.65 14.38
CA PHE A 135 19.52 -26.25 13.90
C PHE A 135 18.54 -25.99 15.04
N GLU A 136 18.57 -26.78 16.12
CA GLU A 136 17.77 -26.50 17.32
C GLU A 136 18.13 -25.14 17.91
N THR A 137 19.42 -24.89 18.15
CA THR A 137 19.92 -23.61 18.67
C THR A 137 19.47 -22.45 17.77
N ARG A 138 19.51 -22.65 16.45
CA ARG A 138 19.05 -21.67 15.47
C ARG A 138 17.54 -21.44 15.52
N ILE A 139 16.73 -22.49 15.60
CA ILE A 139 15.27 -22.35 15.77
C ILE A 139 14.98 -21.55 17.04
N SER A 140 15.60 -21.89 18.18
CA SER A 140 15.41 -21.14 19.42
C SER A 140 15.83 -19.68 19.31
N GLN A 141 16.95 -19.38 18.64
CA GLN A 141 17.39 -18.00 18.37
C GLN A 141 16.39 -17.24 17.51
N VAL A 142 15.90 -17.85 16.44
CA VAL A 142 14.90 -17.25 15.55
C VAL A 142 13.61 -17.01 16.33
N LEU A 143 13.06 -18.01 17.02
CA LEU A 143 11.83 -17.85 17.80
C LEU A 143 11.97 -16.74 18.87
N THR A 144 13.12 -16.67 19.55
CA THR A 144 13.41 -15.59 20.50
C THR A 144 13.43 -14.22 19.82
N LEU A 145 14.07 -14.11 18.66
CA LEU A 145 14.14 -12.88 17.87
C LEU A 145 12.76 -12.42 17.38
N LEU A 146 11.88 -13.36 17.05
CA LEU A 146 10.51 -13.07 16.63
C LEU A 146 9.52 -12.91 17.80
N GLY A 147 9.96 -13.15 19.04
CA GLY A 147 9.15 -13.07 20.26
C GLY A 147 8.07 -14.17 20.34
N LEU A 148 8.34 -15.34 19.76
CA LEU A 148 7.42 -16.47 19.69
C LEU A 148 7.72 -17.49 20.79
N ASP A 149 6.67 -17.98 21.44
CA ASP A 149 6.76 -19.09 22.39
C ASP A 149 6.74 -20.43 21.62
N PRO A 150 7.76 -21.30 21.77
CA PRO A 150 7.86 -22.57 21.06
C PRO A 150 6.71 -23.54 21.33
N ASP A 151 6.08 -23.47 22.51
CA ASP A 151 5.16 -24.50 23.01
C ASP A 151 3.69 -24.18 22.68
N VAL A 152 3.43 -22.97 22.17
CA VAL A 152 2.09 -22.52 21.80
C VAL A 152 1.64 -23.20 20.50
N THR A 153 0.36 -23.57 20.43
CA THR A 153 -0.24 -24.18 19.22
C THR A 153 -0.64 -23.12 18.20
N LEU A 154 -0.55 -23.45 16.90
CA LEU A 154 -0.86 -22.52 15.81
C LEU A 154 -2.32 -22.01 15.86
N ASP A 155 -3.26 -22.85 16.31
CA ASP A 155 -4.69 -22.48 16.41
C ASP A 155 -4.98 -21.31 17.36
N SER A 156 -4.11 -21.08 18.33
CA SER A 156 -4.26 -20.01 19.31
C SER A 156 -3.71 -18.66 18.82
N LEU A 157 -2.97 -18.65 17.72
CA LEU A 157 -2.27 -17.48 17.20
C LEU A 157 -3.15 -16.68 16.24
N SER A 158 -3.04 -15.34 16.29
CA SER A 158 -3.69 -14.50 15.28
C SER A 158 -2.93 -14.50 13.96
N GLY A 159 -3.56 -14.05 12.86
CA GLY A 159 -2.96 -14.09 11.52
C GLY A 159 -1.56 -13.47 11.43
N GLY A 160 -1.31 -12.35 12.13
CA GLY A 160 0.02 -11.73 12.17
C GLY A 160 1.07 -12.58 12.90
N TRP A 161 0.67 -13.32 13.93
CA TRP A 161 1.54 -14.27 14.61
C TRP A 161 1.80 -15.51 13.77
N LEU A 162 0.79 -16.02 13.05
CA LEU A 162 0.98 -17.10 12.08
C LEU A 162 1.98 -16.71 10.98
N ARG A 163 1.97 -15.45 10.53
CA ARG A 163 2.96 -14.91 9.59
C ARG A 163 4.37 -14.89 10.17
N LYS A 164 4.53 -14.48 11.44
CA LYS A 164 5.82 -14.55 12.16
C LYS A 164 6.32 -16.00 12.26
N VAL A 165 5.43 -16.95 12.55
CA VAL A 165 5.77 -18.38 12.61
C VAL A 165 6.19 -18.91 11.22
N ALA A 166 5.49 -18.50 10.17
CA ALA A 166 5.87 -18.78 8.78
C ALA A 166 7.26 -18.23 8.43
N LEU A 167 7.56 -17.01 8.88
CA LEU A 167 8.88 -16.42 8.74
C LEU A 167 9.93 -17.19 9.55
N ALA A 168 9.59 -17.64 10.77
CA ALA A 168 10.48 -18.46 11.61
C ALA A 168 10.94 -19.73 10.88
N ARG A 169 9.99 -20.42 10.26
CA ARG A 169 10.24 -21.61 9.42
C ARG A 169 11.17 -21.28 8.25
N ALA A 170 10.92 -20.18 7.53
CA ALA A 170 11.74 -19.77 6.40
C ALA A 170 13.18 -19.41 6.80
N LEU A 171 13.38 -18.93 8.02
CA LEU A 171 14.69 -18.53 8.56
C LEU A 171 15.45 -19.67 9.25
N ALA A 172 14.77 -20.75 9.65
CA ALA A 172 15.40 -21.89 10.33
C ALA A 172 16.58 -22.50 9.55
N CYS A 173 16.53 -22.44 8.21
CA CYS A 173 17.59 -22.95 7.33
C CYS A 173 18.81 -22.02 7.16
N ASP A 174 18.76 -20.79 7.65
CA ASP A 174 19.74 -19.73 7.35
C ASP A 174 19.89 -19.44 5.86
N PRO A 175 18.85 -18.88 5.23
CA PRO A 175 18.86 -18.65 3.80
C PRO A 175 19.87 -17.57 3.39
N ASP A 176 20.52 -17.78 2.24
CA ASP A 176 21.30 -16.75 1.56
C ASP A 176 20.40 -15.81 0.73
N LEU A 177 19.27 -16.34 0.26
CA LEU A 177 18.25 -15.64 -0.51
C LEU A 177 16.86 -15.92 0.09
N LEU A 178 16.20 -14.87 0.56
CA LEU A 178 14.85 -14.91 1.10
C LEU A 178 13.85 -14.38 0.08
N LEU A 179 12.85 -15.18 -0.27
CA LEU A 179 11.76 -14.80 -1.17
C LEU A 179 10.49 -14.54 -0.37
N LEU A 180 9.89 -13.35 -0.51
CA LEU A 180 8.72 -12.93 0.25
C LEU A 180 7.57 -12.52 -0.67
N ASP A 181 6.52 -13.32 -0.76
CA ASP A 181 5.33 -13.00 -1.56
C ASP A 181 4.27 -12.31 -0.68
N GLU A 182 4.06 -11.00 -0.91
CA GLU A 182 3.16 -10.12 -0.16
C GLU A 182 3.27 -10.24 1.37
N PRO A 183 4.46 -9.98 1.96
CA PRO A 183 4.71 -10.25 3.37
C PRO A 183 3.91 -9.34 4.31
N THR A 184 3.45 -8.19 3.82
CA THR A 184 2.68 -7.17 4.56
C THR A 184 1.19 -7.48 4.67
N ASN A 185 0.66 -8.42 3.87
CA ASN A 185 -0.77 -8.72 3.88
C ASN A 185 -1.23 -9.25 5.25
N HIS A 186 -2.39 -8.76 5.70
CA HIS A 186 -3.02 -9.12 6.97
C HIS A 186 -2.17 -8.82 8.23
N LEU A 187 -1.10 -8.04 8.11
CA LEU A 187 -0.32 -7.53 9.23
C LEU A 187 -0.86 -6.20 9.70
N ASP A 188 -0.82 -5.97 11.01
CA ASP A 188 -1.04 -4.65 11.55
C ASP A 188 0.21 -3.78 11.40
N ILE A 189 0.03 -2.47 11.60
CA ILE A 189 1.08 -1.48 11.35
C ILE A 189 2.31 -1.70 12.25
N GLU A 190 2.10 -2.19 13.48
CA GLU A 190 3.20 -2.52 14.41
C GLU A 190 3.98 -3.75 13.93
N ALA A 191 3.30 -4.80 13.48
CA ALA A 191 3.94 -5.96 12.87
C ALA A 191 4.66 -5.61 11.56
N ILE A 192 4.11 -4.71 10.74
CA ILE A 192 4.77 -4.21 9.52
C ILE A 192 6.06 -3.47 9.90
N ASN A 193 6.03 -2.54 10.86
CA ASN A 193 7.23 -1.83 11.32
C ASN A 193 8.31 -2.80 11.83
N TRP A 194 7.92 -3.77 12.65
CA TRP A 194 8.85 -4.78 13.14
C TRP A 194 9.45 -5.62 12.00
N LEU A 195 8.64 -5.98 10.99
CA LEU A 195 9.10 -6.72 9.83
C LEU A 195 10.07 -5.89 8.98
N GLU A 196 9.79 -4.60 8.77
CA GLU A 196 10.69 -3.66 8.08
C GLU A 196 12.07 -3.65 8.74
N ASP A 197 12.12 -3.49 10.06
CA ASP A 197 13.38 -3.41 10.80
C ASP A 197 14.13 -4.76 10.79
N PHE A 198 13.40 -5.86 10.96
CA PHE A 198 13.96 -7.20 10.84
C PHE A 198 14.61 -7.45 9.47
N LEU A 199 13.91 -7.10 8.38
CA LEU A 199 14.40 -7.33 7.02
C LEU A 199 15.54 -6.37 6.62
N LYS A 200 15.63 -5.18 7.25
CA LYS A 200 16.80 -4.29 7.07
C LYS A 200 18.08 -4.89 7.64
N ASP A 201 17.99 -5.58 8.77
CA ASP A 201 19.13 -6.19 9.46
C ASP A 201 19.54 -7.55 8.88
N PHE A 202 18.70 -8.14 8.03
CA PHE A 202 18.99 -9.40 7.35
C PHE A 202 20.19 -9.26 6.39
N ARG A 203 21.18 -10.15 6.54
CA ARG A 203 22.46 -10.07 5.81
C ARG A 203 22.44 -10.75 4.43
N GLY A 204 21.44 -11.58 4.15
CA GLY A 204 21.27 -12.23 2.85
C GLY A 204 20.67 -11.29 1.81
N ALA A 205 20.42 -11.81 0.62
CA ALA A 205 19.62 -11.12 -0.38
C ALA A 205 18.13 -11.35 -0.12
N ILE A 206 17.29 -10.35 -0.44
CA ILE A 206 15.84 -10.43 -0.31
C ILE A 206 15.23 -10.12 -1.66
N VAL A 207 14.32 -10.97 -2.13
CA VAL A 207 13.43 -10.66 -3.24
C VAL A 207 12.02 -10.67 -2.69
N PHE A 208 11.32 -9.56 -2.78
CA PHE A 208 9.97 -9.45 -2.24
C PHE A 208 9.01 -8.84 -3.26
N ILE A 209 7.75 -9.27 -3.18
CA ILE A 209 6.62 -8.63 -3.84
C ILE A 209 5.82 -7.97 -2.71
N SER A 210 5.49 -6.70 -2.87
CA SER A 210 4.61 -6.00 -1.95
C SER A 210 3.82 -4.95 -2.73
N HIS A 211 2.62 -4.67 -2.26
CA HIS A 211 1.83 -3.53 -2.70
C HIS A 211 1.87 -2.33 -1.73
N ASP A 212 2.47 -2.49 -0.54
CA ASP A 212 2.66 -1.41 0.43
C ASP A 212 3.81 -0.50 -0.01
N ARG A 213 3.47 0.72 -0.43
CA ARG A 213 4.43 1.69 -0.97
C ARG A 213 5.45 2.15 0.07
N GLU A 214 5.06 2.26 1.33
CA GLU A 214 5.97 2.70 2.40
C GLU A 214 6.97 1.59 2.74
N PHE A 215 6.48 0.34 2.77
CA PHE A 215 7.32 -0.84 2.93
C PHE A 215 8.35 -0.96 1.79
N ILE A 216 7.91 -0.82 0.55
CA ILE A 216 8.80 -0.84 -0.63
C ILE A 216 9.82 0.29 -0.53
N HIS A 217 9.38 1.51 -0.22
CA HIS A 217 10.26 2.68 -0.14
C HIS A 217 11.38 2.50 0.90
N LYS A 218 11.06 1.95 2.09
CA LYS A 218 12.05 1.76 3.17
C LYS A 218 12.97 0.56 2.96
N LEU A 219 12.49 -0.51 2.32
CA LEU A 219 13.23 -1.77 2.21
C LEU A 219 14.00 -1.91 0.88
N ALA A 220 13.41 -1.46 -0.24
CA ALA A 220 13.96 -1.70 -1.56
C ALA A 220 15.28 -0.94 -1.78
N THR A 221 16.25 -1.64 -2.34
CA THR A 221 17.50 -1.07 -2.86
C THR A 221 17.51 -0.99 -4.39
N ARG A 222 16.63 -1.78 -5.01
CA ARG A 222 16.50 -1.95 -6.45
C ARG A 222 15.09 -2.42 -6.77
N ILE A 223 14.48 -1.85 -7.79
CA ILE A 223 13.14 -2.19 -8.25
C ILE A 223 13.23 -2.89 -9.58
N ILE A 224 12.54 -4.01 -9.67
CA ILE A 224 12.44 -4.84 -10.85
C ILE A 224 10.99 -4.76 -11.31
N ASP A 225 10.77 -4.06 -12.43
CA ASP A 225 9.44 -3.89 -13.01
C ASP A 225 9.23 -4.95 -14.10
N LEU A 226 8.29 -5.85 -13.83
CA LEU A 226 7.85 -6.90 -14.73
C LEU A 226 6.59 -6.42 -15.45
N ASP A 227 6.77 -5.95 -16.68
CA ASP A 227 5.67 -5.56 -17.55
C ASP A 227 5.77 -6.31 -18.89
N ARG A 228 4.63 -6.86 -19.32
CA ARG A 228 4.45 -7.54 -20.62
C ARG A 228 5.45 -8.68 -20.92
N GLY A 229 6.02 -9.30 -19.89
CA GLY A 229 7.02 -10.37 -20.02
C GLY A 229 8.47 -9.88 -20.09
N ALA A 230 8.68 -8.56 -20.15
CA ALA A 230 9.99 -7.94 -20.05
C ALA A 230 10.30 -7.60 -18.59
N ILE A 231 11.54 -7.85 -18.17
CA ILE A 231 12.08 -7.43 -16.89
C ILE A 231 12.90 -6.15 -17.12
N THR A 232 12.52 -5.07 -16.46
CA THR A 232 13.34 -3.85 -16.38
C THR A 232 13.84 -3.64 -14.97
N SER A 233 15.06 -3.13 -14.85
CA SER A 233 15.77 -3.01 -13.59
C SER A 233 16.12 -1.55 -13.31
N TRP A 234 15.66 -1.05 -12.18
CA TRP A 234 15.80 0.32 -11.74
C TRP A 234 16.58 0.35 -10.42
N PRO A 235 17.81 0.85 -10.39
CA PRO A 235 18.51 1.07 -9.13
C PRO A 235 17.86 2.24 -8.37
N GLY A 236 17.83 2.17 -7.04
CA GLY A 236 17.32 3.25 -6.21
C GLY A 236 16.03 2.92 -5.48
N ASN A 237 15.40 3.96 -4.94
CA ASN A 237 14.18 3.85 -4.14
C ASN A 237 12.91 3.88 -5.02
N TYR A 238 11.75 3.71 -4.39
CA TYR A 238 10.45 3.66 -5.09
C TYR A 238 10.09 4.95 -5.81
N ASP A 239 10.38 6.11 -5.22
CA ASP A 239 10.02 7.40 -5.82
C ASP A 239 10.90 7.73 -7.05
N GLU A 240 12.19 7.39 -7.00
CA GLU A 240 13.10 7.49 -8.16
C GLU A 240 12.64 6.59 -9.31
N TYR A 241 12.18 5.38 -8.99
CA TYR A 241 11.59 4.48 -9.99
C TYR A 241 10.32 5.08 -10.60
N LEU A 242 9.41 5.67 -9.81
CA LEU A 242 8.18 6.28 -10.35
C LEU A 242 8.50 7.41 -11.33
N GLN A 243 9.42 8.31 -10.96
CA GLN A 243 9.85 9.41 -11.84
C GLN A 243 10.54 8.88 -13.11
N GLY A 244 11.42 7.89 -12.96
CA GLY A 244 12.10 7.25 -14.08
C GLY A 244 11.15 6.53 -15.03
N LYS A 245 10.14 5.85 -14.47
CA LYS A 245 9.10 5.15 -15.24
C LYS A 245 8.20 6.11 -15.99
N GLU A 246 7.81 7.24 -15.39
CA GLU A 246 7.00 8.25 -16.07
C GLU A 246 7.74 8.84 -17.30
N GLU A 247 9.01 9.21 -17.14
CA GLU A 247 9.80 9.70 -18.27
C GLU A 247 10.04 8.59 -19.32
N TRP A 248 10.23 7.34 -18.89
CA TRP A 248 10.36 6.21 -19.80
C TRP A 248 9.08 5.98 -20.63
N LEU A 249 7.91 6.00 -19.98
CA LEU A 249 6.61 5.90 -20.64
C LEU A 249 6.37 7.09 -21.59
N ARG A 250 6.76 8.30 -21.21
CA ARG A 250 6.68 9.48 -22.07
C ARG A 250 7.56 9.35 -23.32
N VAL A 251 8.79 8.87 -23.17
CA VAL A 251 9.69 8.59 -24.29
C VAL A 251 9.14 7.47 -25.18
N GLU A 252 8.54 6.44 -24.58
CA GLU A 252 7.86 5.36 -25.32
C GLU A 252 6.67 5.91 -26.12
N GLU A 253 5.82 6.75 -25.52
CA GLU A 253 4.68 7.38 -26.17
C GLU A 253 5.12 8.26 -27.35
N LEU A 254 6.18 9.06 -27.19
CA LEU A 254 6.74 9.86 -28.28
C LEU A 254 7.25 8.98 -29.44
N LYS A 255 7.97 7.90 -29.13
CA LYS A 255 8.42 6.94 -30.15
C LYS A 255 7.25 6.26 -30.85
N ASN A 256 6.22 5.89 -30.11
CA ASN A 256 5.00 5.29 -30.64
C ASN A 256 4.25 6.26 -31.56
N ALA A 257 4.12 7.53 -31.17
CA ALA A 257 3.52 8.58 -31.98
C ALA A 257 4.31 8.83 -33.28
N GLU A 258 5.65 8.86 -33.21
CA GLU A 258 6.49 8.96 -34.41
C GLU A 258 6.34 7.75 -35.33
N PHE A 259 6.27 6.55 -34.76
CA PHE A 259 6.04 5.32 -35.51
C PHE A 259 4.68 5.33 -36.18
N ASP A 260 3.60 5.67 -35.47
CA ASP A 260 2.25 5.73 -36.00
C ASP A 260 2.14 6.78 -37.11
N ARG A 261 2.85 7.91 -36.97
CA ARG A 261 2.97 8.91 -38.03
C ARG A 261 3.66 8.34 -39.27
N LYS A 262 4.76 7.59 -39.11
CA LYS A 262 5.46 6.92 -40.22
C LYS A 262 4.56 5.88 -40.88
N LEU A 263 3.88 5.05 -40.09
CA LEU A 263 2.96 4.04 -40.58
C LEU A 263 1.83 4.68 -41.39
N ALA A 264 1.20 5.73 -40.88
CA ALA A 264 0.15 6.46 -41.59
C ALA A 264 0.62 7.03 -42.93
N GLN A 265 1.84 7.59 -42.99
CA GLN A 265 2.45 8.07 -44.24
C GLN A 265 2.64 6.92 -45.25
N GLU A 266 3.14 5.77 -44.81
CA GLU A 266 3.33 4.59 -45.65
C GLU A 266 1.99 3.98 -46.12
N GLU A 267 0.94 3.99 -45.29
CA GLU A 267 -0.39 3.53 -45.68
C GLU A 267 -1.05 4.43 -46.72
N VAL A 268 -0.89 5.76 -46.58
CA VAL A 268 -1.34 6.73 -47.58
C VAL A 268 -0.60 6.51 -48.90
N TRP A 269 0.70 6.23 -48.86
CA TRP A 269 1.51 5.92 -50.05
C TRP A 269 0.98 4.67 -50.79
N VAL A 270 0.63 3.59 -50.07
CA VAL A 270 0.03 2.38 -50.69
C VAL A 270 -1.36 2.68 -51.26
N ARG A 271 -2.20 3.46 -50.57
CA ARG A 271 -3.55 3.83 -51.05
C ARG A 271 -3.53 4.73 -52.29
N GLN A 272 -2.54 5.60 -52.43
CA GLN A 272 -2.38 6.48 -53.60
C GLN A 272 -2.01 5.70 -54.89
N GLY A 273 -1.79 4.40 -54.79
CA GLY A 273 -1.60 3.50 -55.92
C GLY A 273 -0.14 3.45 -56.38
N ILE A 274 0.43 2.24 -56.37
CA ILE A 274 1.79 1.99 -56.85
C ILE A 274 1.81 2.22 -58.36
N LYS A 275 2.25 3.41 -58.81
CA LYS A 275 2.50 3.66 -60.24
C LYS A 275 3.60 2.70 -60.71
N ALA A 276 3.22 1.78 -61.58
CA ALA A 276 4.00 0.62 -62.02
C ALA A 276 5.41 0.98 -62.51
N ARG A 277 6.44 0.52 -61.78
CA ARG A 277 7.75 0.07 -62.31
C ARG A 277 8.55 -0.72 -61.25
N ARG A 278 8.39 -2.05 -61.34
CA ARG A 278 9.25 -3.22 -61.01
C ARG A 278 10.10 -3.26 -59.72
N THR A 279 9.94 -4.36 -58.96
CA THR A 279 10.83 -5.04 -57.99
C THR A 279 11.51 -4.26 -56.85
N ARG A 280 11.73 -2.95 -56.97
CA ARG A 280 12.43 -2.13 -55.96
C ARG A 280 11.58 -1.80 -54.73
N ASN A 281 10.25 -1.94 -54.82
CA ASN A 281 9.32 -1.54 -53.76
C ASN A 281 8.83 -2.70 -52.89
N GLU A 282 9.16 -3.96 -53.21
CA GLU A 282 8.77 -5.12 -52.39
C GLU A 282 9.35 -5.05 -50.97
N GLY A 283 10.57 -4.53 -50.82
CA GLY A 283 11.18 -4.33 -49.50
C GLY A 283 10.43 -3.30 -48.64
N ARG A 284 9.85 -2.28 -49.26
CA ARG A 284 9.05 -1.25 -48.57
C ARG A 284 7.66 -1.78 -48.18
N VAL A 285 7.08 -2.66 -49.01
CA VAL A 285 5.84 -3.38 -48.68
C VAL A 285 6.07 -4.39 -47.55
N ARG A 286 7.16 -5.17 -47.58
CA ARG A 286 7.55 -6.05 -46.47
C ARG A 286 7.84 -5.28 -45.18
N ALA A 287 8.47 -4.10 -45.28
CA ALA A 287 8.67 -3.22 -44.14
C ALA A 287 7.34 -2.69 -43.58
N LEU A 288 6.37 -2.34 -44.45
CA LEU A 288 5.03 -1.95 -44.02
C LEU A 288 4.27 -3.12 -43.37
N GLU A 289 4.36 -4.33 -43.92
CA GLU A 289 3.78 -5.53 -43.30
C GLU A 289 4.42 -5.84 -41.94
N ALA A 290 5.74 -5.69 -41.81
CA ALA A 290 6.44 -5.79 -40.54
C ALA A 290 5.98 -4.73 -39.54
N MET A 291 5.85 -3.46 -39.96
CA MET A 291 5.33 -2.38 -39.11
C MET A 291 3.87 -2.61 -38.69
N ARG A 292 3.05 -3.24 -39.54
CA ARG A 292 1.67 -3.64 -39.20
C ARG A 292 1.66 -4.75 -38.17
N MET A 293 2.51 -5.77 -38.35
CA MET A 293 2.65 -6.82 -37.34
C MET A 293 3.14 -6.25 -36.02
N GLU A 294 4.16 -5.39 -36.05
CA GLU A 294 4.69 -4.70 -34.87
C GLU A 294 3.60 -3.89 -34.17
N ARG A 295 2.82 -3.07 -34.89
CA ARG A 295 1.69 -2.32 -34.30
C ARG A 295 0.61 -3.22 -33.74
N SER A 296 0.31 -4.34 -34.40
CA SER A 296 -0.71 -5.30 -33.91
C SER A 296 -0.25 -6.10 -32.68
N GLN A 297 1.06 -6.23 -32.49
CA GLN A 297 1.68 -6.90 -31.33
C GLN A 297 1.92 -5.93 -30.17
N ARG A 298 1.87 -4.61 -30.40
CA ARG A 298 1.94 -3.61 -29.32
C ARG A 298 0.76 -3.76 -28.38
N ARG A 299 1.10 -3.79 -27.09
CA ARG A 299 0.13 -3.69 -26.01
C ARG A 299 -0.03 -2.19 -25.71
N GLU A 300 -1.22 -1.65 -25.83
CA GLU A 300 -1.47 -0.24 -25.50
C GLU A 300 -1.54 -0.07 -23.98
N LEU A 301 -0.97 1.01 -23.45
CA LEU A 301 -1.23 1.43 -22.07
C LEU A 301 -2.69 1.87 -21.98
N GLN A 302 -3.44 1.30 -21.04
CA GLN A 302 -4.78 1.80 -20.74
C GLN A 302 -4.64 3.18 -20.09
N GLY A 303 -5.32 4.17 -20.67
CA GLY A 303 -5.24 5.55 -20.20
C GLY A 303 -5.81 5.73 -18.80
N LYS A 304 -5.26 6.69 -18.05
CA LYS A 304 -5.81 7.16 -16.77
C LYS A 304 -7.22 7.73 -17.00
N ALA A 305 -8.23 7.09 -16.42
CA ALA A 305 -9.62 7.52 -16.53
C ALA A 305 -9.86 8.73 -15.61
N LYS A 306 -10.10 9.91 -16.19
CA LYS A 306 -10.54 11.08 -15.42
C LYS A 306 -12.04 11.01 -15.18
N LEU A 307 -12.44 10.89 -13.92
CA LEU A 307 -13.83 11.03 -13.51
C LEU A 307 -14.14 12.50 -13.17
N GLN A 308 -15.24 13.03 -13.71
CA GLN A 308 -15.75 14.35 -13.37
C GLN A 308 -16.87 14.24 -12.33
N LEU A 309 -16.80 15.11 -11.33
CA LEU A 309 -17.70 15.20 -10.18
C LEU A 309 -19.01 15.92 -10.51
N ASP A 310 -20.13 15.40 -10.00
CA ASP A 310 -21.40 16.14 -9.81
C ASP A 310 -22.15 15.55 -8.58
N GLU A 311 -22.86 16.43 -7.88
CA GLU A 311 -23.42 16.27 -6.52
C GLU A 311 -24.45 15.15 -6.32
N VAL A 312 -24.42 14.52 -5.14
CA VAL A 312 -25.36 13.48 -4.69
C VAL A 312 -26.23 13.97 -3.52
N ASN A 313 -27.43 13.38 -3.42
CA ASN A 313 -28.53 13.69 -2.52
C ASN A 313 -28.15 13.89 -1.04
N ARG A 314 -28.78 14.90 -0.42
CA ARG A 314 -28.51 15.38 0.93
C ARG A 314 -29.06 14.42 2.01
N SER A 315 -28.17 13.73 2.74
CA SER A 315 -28.51 13.10 4.04
C SER A 315 -28.39 14.10 5.20
N GLY A 316 -28.91 13.74 6.37
CA GLY A 316 -28.81 14.54 7.61
C GLY A 316 -27.35 14.82 8.01
N LYS A 317 -27.12 15.90 8.77
CA LYS A 317 -25.76 16.35 9.14
C LYS A 317 -25.04 15.38 10.10
N LEU A 318 -25.79 14.69 10.95
CA LEU A 318 -25.27 13.72 11.92
C LEU A 318 -25.42 12.29 11.37
N VAL A 319 -24.33 11.53 11.37
CA VAL A 319 -24.29 10.15 10.87
C VAL A 319 -24.26 9.17 12.04
N PHE A 320 -23.36 9.37 13.01
CA PHE A 320 -23.33 8.62 14.26
C PHE A 320 -23.03 9.53 15.44
N GLU A 321 -23.65 9.25 16.57
CA GLU A 321 -23.30 9.84 17.88
C GLU A 321 -23.28 8.70 18.90
N THR A 322 -22.19 8.61 19.67
CA THR A 322 -22.08 7.66 20.78
C THR A 322 -21.90 8.42 22.08
N GLU A 323 -22.61 7.98 23.11
CA GLU A 323 -22.49 8.54 24.46
C GLU A 323 -22.17 7.42 25.45
N GLY A 324 -20.99 7.47 26.07
CA GLY A 324 -20.52 6.56 27.09
C GLY A 324 -20.42 5.10 26.62
N LEU A 325 -20.13 4.86 25.34
CA LEU A 325 -20.18 3.53 24.73
C LEU A 325 -19.21 2.57 25.41
N GLY A 326 -19.72 1.41 25.82
CA GLY A 326 -18.93 0.34 26.41
C GLY A 326 -19.38 -1.02 25.92
N LEU A 327 -18.42 -1.88 25.63
CA LEU A 327 -18.65 -3.27 25.25
C LEU A 327 -17.71 -4.18 26.02
N ASP A 328 -18.30 -5.12 26.74
CA ASP A 328 -17.61 -6.21 27.42
C ASP A 328 -17.83 -7.49 26.59
N PHE A 329 -16.74 -8.18 26.20
CA PHE A 329 -16.80 -9.45 25.48
C PHE A 329 -16.22 -10.57 26.35
N GLY A 330 -17.09 -11.30 27.05
CA GLY A 330 -16.68 -12.22 28.12
C GLY A 330 -16.01 -11.45 29.26
N ASP A 331 -14.80 -11.86 29.65
CA ASP A 331 -14.00 -11.20 30.70
C ASP A 331 -13.15 -10.02 30.18
N ARG A 332 -13.17 -9.74 28.87
CA ARG A 332 -12.36 -8.69 28.25
C ARG A 332 -13.21 -7.47 27.88
N THR A 333 -12.95 -6.33 28.51
CA THR A 333 -13.56 -5.04 28.10
C THR A 333 -12.90 -4.53 26.83
N LEU A 334 -13.67 -4.40 25.75
CA LEU A 334 -13.20 -3.91 24.45
C LEU A 334 -13.28 -2.38 24.35
N PHE A 335 -14.30 -1.74 24.94
CA PHE A 335 -14.52 -0.29 24.88
C PHE A 335 -14.92 0.26 26.24
N LYS A 336 -14.34 1.40 26.65
CA LYS A 336 -14.60 2.05 27.95
C LYS A 336 -15.03 3.50 27.79
N GLY A 337 -16.35 3.74 27.82
CA GLY A 337 -16.91 5.10 27.94
C GLY A 337 -16.58 5.98 26.74
N LEU A 338 -16.92 5.51 25.55
CA LEU A 338 -16.54 6.11 24.28
C LEU A 338 -17.58 7.13 23.79
N ASP A 339 -17.15 8.38 23.70
CA ASP A 339 -17.91 9.51 23.16
C ASP A 339 -17.35 9.90 21.80
N LEU A 340 -18.09 9.61 20.72
CA LEU A 340 -17.69 9.90 19.34
C LEU A 340 -18.83 10.56 18.59
N GLN A 341 -18.46 11.45 17.67
CA GLN A 341 -19.40 12.09 16.76
C GLN A 341 -18.88 12.00 15.34
N VAL A 342 -19.70 11.44 14.44
CA VAL A 342 -19.41 11.37 13.00
C VAL A 342 -20.43 12.21 12.25
N LEU A 343 -19.93 13.19 11.50
CA LEU A 343 -20.71 14.08 10.67
C LEU A 343 -20.68 13.63 9.22
N ARG A 344 -21.62 14.16 8.43
CA ARG A 344 -21.70 13.86 7.01
C ARG A 344 -20.48 14.43 6.26
N GLY A 345 -19.80 13.57 5.52
CA GLY A 345 -18.63 13.92 4.73
C GLY A 345 -17.31 13.66 5.46
N ASP A 346 -17.37 13.26 6.73
CA ASP A 346 -16.19 12.84 7.46
C ASP A 346 -15.62 11.57 6.83
N LYS A 347 -14.30 11.56 6.67
CA LYS A 347 -13.55 10.38 6.25
C LYS A 347 -12.65 10.00 7.40
N ILE A 348 -12.92 8.84 7.99
CA ILE A 348 -12.31 8.42 9.25
C ILE A 348 -11.62 7.08 9.06
N ALA A 349 -10.34 6.99 9.40
CA ALA A 349 -9.59 5.74 9.44
C ALA A 349 -9.60 5.14 10.84
N LEU A 350 -9.86 3.84 10.95
CA LEU A 350 -9.76 3.07 12.18
C LEU A 350 -8.40 2.37 12.21
N VAL A 351 -7.50 2.85 13.05
CA VAL A 351 -6.11 2.37 13.11
C VAL A 351 -5.86 1.67 14.44
N GLY A 352 -5.37 0.43 14.39
CA GLY A 352 -5.09 -0.34 15.59
C GLY A 352 -4.64 -1.77 15.32
N PRO A 353 -4.08 -2.44 16.33
CA PRO A 353 -3.59 -3.80 16.23
C PRO A 353 -4.73 -4.79 15.94
N ASN A 354 -4.38 -5.93 15.36
CA ASN A 354 -5.38 -6.93 15.03
C ASN A 354 -6.07 -7.48 16.29
N GLY A 355 -7.40 -7.60 16.24
CA GLY A 355 -8.20 -8.05 17.39
C GLY A 355 -8.49 -6.98 18.45
N CYS A 356 -8.18 -5.70 18.21
CA CYS A 356 -8.57 -4.60 19.12
C CYS A 356 -10.07 -4.22 19.04
N GLY A 357 -10.81 -4.78 18.07
CA GLY A 357 -12.25 -4.59 17.94
C GLY A 357 -12.68 -3.60 16.84
N LYS A 358 -11.85 -3.25 15.85
CA LYS A 358 -12.21 -2.35 14.72
C LYS A 358 -13.54 -2.72 14.06
N SER A 359 -13.65 -3.94 13.54
CA SER A 359 -14.89 -4.44 12.92
C SER A 359 -16.03 -4.59 13.93
N THR A 360 -15.73 -4.78 15.22
CA THR A 360 -16.73 -4.83 16.29
C THR A 360 -17.32 -3.44 16.57
N LEU A 361 -16.50 -2.39 16.56
CA LEU A 361 -16.96 -1.00 16.67
C LEU A 361 -17.87 -0.65 15.51
N ILE A 362 -17.50 -1.03 14.29
CA ILE A 362 -18.35 -0.82 13.11
C ILE A 362 -19.71 -1.52 13.28
N LYS A 363 -19.74 -2.76 13.75
CA LYS A 363 -21.00 -3.49 14.01
C LYS A 363 -21.85 -2.84 15.10
N LEU A 364 -21.24 -2.24 16.13
CA LEU A 364 -21.94 -1.46 17.15
C LEU A 364 -22.55 -0.18 16.55
N LEU A 365 -21.79 0.56 15.73
CA LEU A 365 -22.25 1.78 15.07
C LEU A 365 -23.44 1.50 14.13
N LEU A 366 -23.40 0.37 13.42
CA LEU A 366 -24.48 -0.09 12.55
C LEU A 366 -25.71 -0.65 13.30
N GLY A 367 -25.65 -0.77 14.63
CA GLY A 367 -26.71 -1.37 15.45
C GLY A 367 -26.88 -2.89 15.24
N GLN A 368 -25.89 -3.57 14.68
CA GLN A 368 -25.88 -5.04 14.52
C GLN A 368 -25.49 -5.75 15.82
N LEU A 369 -24.81 -5.03 16.73
CA LEU A 369 -24.49 -5.47 18.08
C LEU A 369 -25.02 -4.45 19.07
N GLU A 370 -25.55 -4.93 20.20
CA GLU A 370 -25.99 -4.06 21.29
C GLU A 370 -24.81 -3.73 22.22
N PRO A 371 -24.65 -2.46 22.62
CA PRO A 371 -23.62 -2.11 23.58
C PRO A 371 -23.98 -2.60 24.99
N THR A 372 -22.99 -3.03 25.76
CA THR A 372 -23.18 -3.39 27.17
C THR A 372 -23.47 -2.15 28.02
N ARG A 373 -22.92 -0.98 27.62
CA ARG A 373 -23.07 0.31 28.30
C ARG A 373 -23.10 1.45 27.28
N GLY A 374 -23.75 2.55 27.64
CA GLY A 374 -23.88 3.73 26.77
C GLY A 374 -24.95 3.57 25.70
N THR A 375 -25.00 4.53 24.79
CA THR A 375 -25.97 4.54 23.68
C THR A 375 -25.29 4.88 22.36
N VAL A 376 -25.82 4.31 21.27
CA VAL A 376 -25.45 4.65 19.89
C VAL A 376 -26.68 5.21 19.21
N LYS A 377 -26.59 6.42 18.67
CA LYS A 377 -27.63 7.04 17.83
C LYS A 377 -27.15 7.08 16.39
N GLY A 378 -27.85 6.36 15.52
CA GLY A 378 -27.66 6.46 14.07
C GLY A 378 -28.44 7.63 13.48
N GLY A 379 -27.87 8.24 12.43
CA GLY A 379 -28.54 9.25 11.62
C GLY A 379 -29.77 8.69 10.88
N THR A 380 -30.63 9.58 10.39
CA THR A 380 -31.81 9.20 9.61
C THR A 380 -31.47 9.00 8.13
N ASN A 381 -32.13 8.04 7.47
CA ASN A 381 -31.95 7.69 6.05
C ASN A 381 -30.49 7.30 5.70
N LEU A 382 -29.82 6.51 6.54
CA LEU A 382 -28.51 5.96 6.20
C LEU A 382 -28.65 4.83 5.17
N GLU A 383 -28.00 5.01 4.03
CA GLU A 383 -27.81 3.99 2.99
C GLU A 383 -26.37 3.52 3.09
N VAL A 384 -26.19 2.36 3.75
CA VAL A 384 -24.86 1.83 4.09
C VAL A 384 -24.38 0.85 3.02
N ALA A 385 -23.21 1.13 2.46
CA ALA A 385 -22.44 0.18 1.66
C ALA A 385 -21.29 -0.35 2.52
N TYR A 386 -21.28 -1.66 2.77
CA TYR A 386 -20.29 -2.33 3.62
C TYR A 386 -19.46 -3.31 2.79
N PHE A 387 -18.17 -3.03 2.67
CA PHE A 387 -17.19 -3.94 2.06
C PHE A 387 -16.52 -4.76 3.14
N ASP A 388 -16.76 -6.06 3.10
CA ASP A 388 -16.15 -7.06 3.97
C ASP A 388 -15.74 -8.24 3.08
N GLN A 389 -14.46 -8.63 3.19
CA GLN A 389 -13.81 -9.68 2.39
C GLN A 389 -14.63 -10.98 2.32
N TYR A 390 -15.52 -11.22 3.29
CA TYR A 390 -16.28 -12.46 3.40
C TYR A 390 -17.76 -12.38 2.99
N ARG A 391 -18.33 -11.19 2.69
CA ARG A 391 -19.80 -11.02 2.60
C ARG A 391 -20.39 -10.83 1.21
N GLU A 392 -19.68 -10.27 0.23
CA GLU A 392 -20.18 -10.13 -1.14
C GLU A 392 -19.64 -11.23 -2.04
N GLN A 393 -20.38 -12.35 -2.12
CA GLN A 393 -20.02 -13.44 -3.00
C GLN A 393 -20.34 -13.08 -4.45
N LEU A 394 -19.28 -13.00 -5.28
CA LEU A 394 -19.42 -13.03 -6.74
C LEU A 394 -19.85 -14.44 -7.15
N ASP A 395 -20.76 -14.55 -8.11
CA ASP A 395 -21.10 -15.84 -8.70
C ASP A 395 -19.94 -16.27 -9.61
N PRO A 396 -19.20 -17.35 -9.28
CA PRO A 396 -18.00 -17.76 -10.01
C PRO A 396 -18.29 -18.26 -11.43
N GLU A 397 -19.53 -18.69 -11.71
CA GLU A 397 -19.94 -19.20 -13.01
C GLU A 397 -20.45 -18.10 -13.94
N GLN A 398 -20.89 -16.97 -13.40
CA GLN A 398 -21.31 -15.81 -14.19
C GLN A 398 -20.13 -15.00 -14.73
N THR A 399 -20.37 -14.24 -15.80
CA THR A 399 -19.35 -13.34 -16.35
C THR A 399 -19.14 -12.11 -15.46
N VAL A 400 -18.03 -11.41 -15.67
CA VAL A 400 -17.72 -10.14 -14.97
C VAL A 400 -18.84 -9.11 -15.20
N VAL A 401 -19.30 -8.96 -16.45
CA VAL A 401 -20.42 -8.07 -16.81
C VAL A 401 -21.70 -8.46 -16.10
N ASP A 402 -22.04 -9.75 -16.08
CA ASP A 402 -23.30 -10.19 -15.47
C ASP A 402 -23.29 -10.03 -13.94
N ASN A 403 -22.14 -10.26 -13.30
CA ASN A 403 -21.98 -10.10 -11.85
C ASN A 403 -22.22 -8.66 -11.37
N VAL A 404 -21.87 -7.67 -12.20
CA VAL A 404 -21.99 -6.22 -11.90
C VAL A 404 -23.29 -5.65 -12.42
N GLY A 405 -23.70 -6.02 -13.63
CA GLY A 405 -24.90 -5.50 -14.26
C GLY A 405 -26.18 -6.21 -13.86
N GLU A 406 -26.07 -7.37 -13.19
CA GLU A 406 -27.21 -8.24 -12.83
C GLU A 406 -28.10 -8.53 -14.06
N GLY A 407 -27.46 -8.75 -15.22
CA GLY A 407 -28.12 -8.99 -16.51
C GLY A 407 -28.53 -7.73 -17.30
N LYS A 408 -28.24 -6.52 -16.81
CA LYS A 408 -28.49 -5.26 -17.53
C LYS A 408 -27.26 -4.81 -18.32
N GLN A 409 -27.48 -4.23 -19.50
CA GLN A 409 -26.41 -3.62 -20.32
C GLN A 409 -26.07 -2.18 -19.90
N GLU A 410 -26.98 -1.53 -19.18
CA GLU A 410 -26.80 -0.20 -18.62
C GLU A 410 -26.90 -0.24 -17.10
N VAL A 411 -25.99 0.48 -16.44
CA VAL A 411 -25.92 0.62 -14.99
C VAL A 411 -26.09 2.09 -14.62
N MET A 412 -26.73 2.33 -13.48
CA MET A 412 -26.92 3.68 -12.95
C MET A 412 -25.73 4.02 -12.07
N VAL A 413 -24.85 4.91 -12.55
CA VAL A 413 -23.70 5.41 -11.79
C VAL A 413 -24.03 6.81 -11.32
N ARG A 414 -24.14 7.01 -9.99
CA ARG A 414 -24.42 8.33 -9.38
C ARG A 414 -25.61 9.08 -10.03
N GLY A 415 -26.67 8.34 -10.40
CA GLY A 415 -27.88 8.89 -11.01
C GLY A 415 -27.87 9.05 -12.54
N ARG A 416 -26.79 8.67 -13.23
CA ARG A 416 -26.71 8.66 -14.71
C ARG A 416 -26.67 7.24 -15.27
N SER A 417 -27.38 6.99 -16.36
CA SER A 417 -27.27 5.72 -17.08
C SER A 417 -25.97 5.68 -17.88
N ARG A 418 -25.16 4.63 -17.70
CA ARG A 418 -23.92 4.40 -18.45
C ARG A 418 -23.86 2.93 -18.88
N HIS A 419 -23.28 2.68 -20.06
CA HIS A 419 -23.08 1.32 -20.55
C HIS A 419 -22.07 0.56 -19.67
N ILE A 420 -22.40 -0.68 -19.30
CA ILE A 420 -21.61 -1.46 -18.33
C ILE A 420 -20.15 -1.68 -18.75
N LEU A 421 -19.89 -1.96 -20.02
CA LEU A 421 -18.50 -2.12 -20.50
C LEU A 421 -17.68 -0.83 -20.35
N GLY A 422 -18.30 0.33 -20.53
CA GLY A 422 -17.62 1.61 -20.34
C GLY A 422 -17.37 1.92 -18.87
N TYR A 423 -18.22 1.42 -17.97
CA TYR A 423 -18.00 1.51 -16.52
C TYR A 423 -16.90 0.55 -16.05
N LEU A 424 -16.93 -0.71 -16.51
CA LEU A 424 -15.91 -1.71 -16.19
C LEU A 424 -14.52 -1.32 -16.73
N GLN A 425 -14.46 -0.58 -17.84
CA GLN A 425 -13.21 0.01 -18.33
C GLN A 425 -12.61 1.04 -17.37
N ASP A 426 -13.43 1.83 -16.66
CA ASP A 426 -12.93 2.73 -15.62
C ASP A 426 -12.27 1.94 -14.46
N PHE A 427 -12.72 0.71 -14.23
CA PHE A 427 -12.10 -0.27 -13.33
C PHE A 427 -11.07 -1.17 -14.03
N LEU A 428 -10.44 -0.68 -15.12
CA LEU A 428 -9.33 -1.34 -15.80
C LEU A 428 -9.64 -2.77 -16.31
N PHE A 429 -10.91 -3.10 -16.57
CA PHE A 429 -11.28 -4.36 -17.22
C PHE A 429 -11.32 -4.20 -18.74
N GLU A 430 -10.51 -4.99 -19.44
CA GLU A 430 -10.59 -5.08 -20.90
C GLU A 430 -11.95 -5.63 -21.37
N PRO A 431 -12.49 -5.19 -22.52
CA PRO A 431 -13.75 -5.71 -23.04
C PRO A 431 -13.80 -7.23 -23.22
N LYS A 432 -12.66 -7.86 -23.50
CA LYS A 432 -12.53 -9.33 -23.57
C LYS A 432 -12.62 -9.96 -22.18
N ARG A 433 -11.86 -9.43 -21.20
CA ARG A 433 -11.86 -9.89 -19.81
C ARG A 433 -13.20 -9.70 -19.11
N ALA A 434 -13.92 -8.63 -19.46
CA ALA A 434 -15.26 -8.35 -18.96
C ALA A 434 -16.30 -9.45 -19.34
N ARG A 435 -16.01 -10.27 -20.37
CA ARG A 435 -16.89 -11.36 -20.82
C ARG A 435 -16.47 -12.74 -20.32
N THR A 436 -15.36 -12.84 -19.59
CA THR A 436 -14.91 -14.11 -19.01
C THR A 436 -15.66 -14.42 -17.70
N PRO A 437 -15.81 -15.69 -17.33
CA PRO A 437 -16.34 -16.09 -16.02
C PRO A 437 -15.44 -15.63 -14.87
N VAL A 438 -16.04 -15.29 -13.72
CA VAL A 438 -15.31 -14.78 -12.54
C VAL A 438 -14.33 -15.82 -11.97
N LYS A 439 -14.59 -17.13 -12.10
CA LYS A 439 -13.63 -18.17 -11.67
C LYS A 439 -12.25 -18.08 -12.32
N ALA A 440 -12.16 -17.48 -13.51
CA ALA A 440 -10.90 -17.32 -14.25
C ALA A 440 -10.15 -16.02 -13.90
N LEU A 441 -10.69 -15.20 -13.00
CA LEU A 441 -10.04 -13.99 -12.51
C LEU A 441 -9.07 -14.31 -11.36
N SER A 442 -7.99 -13.54 -11.29
CA SER A 442 -7.09 -13.49 -10.14
C SER A 442 -7.79 -12.89 -8.90
N GLY A 443 -7.22 -13.08 -7.70
CA GLY A 443 -7.75 -12.51 -6.46
C GLY A 443 -7.94 -11.00 -6.52
N GLY A 444 -6.91 -10.28 -6.98
CA GLY A 444 -7.00 -8.81 -7.14
C GLY A 444 -8.02 -8.35 -8.18
N GLU A 445 -8.17 -9.06 -9.29
CA GLU A 445 -9.25 -8.77 -10.26
C GLU A 445 -10.64 -9.04 -9.65
N LYS A 446 -10.80 -10.06 -8.81
CA LYS A 446 -12.06 -10.31 -8.09
C LYS A 446 -12.36 -9.18 -7.11
N ASN A 447 -11.36 -8.73 -6.35
CA ASN A 447 -11.53 -7.61 -5.41
C ASN A 447 -11.89 -6.32 -6.16
N ARG A 448 -11.22 -6.03 -7.28
CA ARG A 448 -11.55 -4.90 -8.15
C ARG A 448 -12.99 -4.97 -8.68
N LEU A 449 -13.44 -6.17 -9.06
CA LEU A 449 -14.81 -6.38 -9.51
C LEU A 449 -15.84 -6.13 -8.40
N LEU A 450 -15.50 -6.54 -7.17
CA LEU A 450 -16.33 -6.36 -5.99
C LEU A 450 -16.45 -4.88 -5.63
N LEU A 451 -15.34 -4.12 -5.71
CA LEU A 451 -15.35 -2.66 -5.60
C LEU A 451 -16.23 -2.01 -6.67
N ALA A 452 -16.12 -2.43 -7.93
CA ALA A 452 -16.97 -1.93 -9.01
C ALA A 452 -18.46 -2.20 -8.72
N LYS A 453 -18.81 -3.37 -8.19
CA LYS A 453 -20.18 -3.69 -7.79
C LYS A 453 -20.66 -2.82 -6.62
N LEU A 454 -19.79 -2.58 -5.64
CA LEU A 454 -20.10 -1.77 -4.46
C LEU A 454 -20.42 -0.32 -4.82
N PHE A 455 -19.62 0.30 -5.70
CA PHE A 455 -19.80 1.69 -6.12
C PHE A 455 -21.03 1.94 -7.01
N LEU A 456 -21.68 0.88 -7.52
CA LEU A 456 -22.98 1.01 -8.19
C LEU A 456 -24.16 1.15 -7.22
N LYS A 457 -24.00 0.70 -5.97
CA LYS A 457 -25.07 0.83 -4.97
C LYS A 457 -25.11 2.28 -4.49
N PRO A 458 -26.28 2.94 -4.49
CA PRO A 458 -26.41 4.24 -3.85
C PRO A 458 -26.10 4.09 -2.36
N SER A 459 -25.17 4.90 -1.87
CA SER A 459 -24.77 4.92 -0.46
C SER A 459 -24.40 6.33 -0.03
N ASN A 460 -24.71 6.66 1.22
CA ASN A 460 -24.26 7.90 1.87
C ASN A 460 -23.28 7.64 3.03
N LEU A 461 -23.12 6.36 3.41
CA LEU A 461 -22.09 5.85 4.29
C LEU A 461 -21.41 4.67 3.59
N LEU A 462 -20.11 4.82 3.35
CA LEU A 462 -19.26 3.77 2.82
C LEU A 462 -18.35 3.27 3.94
N ILE A 463 -18.32 1.95 4.12
CA ILE A 463 -17.47 1.30 5.11
C ILE A 463 -16.61 0.29 4.38
N LEU A 464 -15.29 0.43 4.50
CA LEU A 464 -14.32 -0.45 3.86
C LEU A 464 -13.45 -1.12 4.91
N ASP A 465 -13.60 -2.44 5.08
CA ASP A 465 -12.77 -3.23 6.00
C ASP A 465 -11.64 -3.93 5.22
N GLU A 466 -10.39 -3.45 5.40
CA GLU A 466 -9.17 -3.88 4.71
C GLU A 466 -9.31 -3.96 3.18
N PRO A 467 -9.69 -2.84 2.49
CA PRO A 467 -9.90 -2.84 1.05
C PRO A 467 -8.61 -2.94 0.25
N THR A 468 -7.47 -2.63 0.87
CA THR A 468 -6.15 -2.57 0.21
C THR A 468 -5.55 -3.96 -0.05
N ASN A 469 -6.09 -5.01 0.57
CA ASN A 469 -5.53 -6.36 0.43
C ASN A 469 -5.72 -6.91 -0.98
N ASP A 470 -4.67 -7.57 -1.47
CA ASP A 470 -4.60 -8.22 -2.78
C ASP A 470 -4.85 -7.29 -3.99
N LEU A 471 -4.83 -5.96 -3.78
CA LEU A 471 -4.94 -4.97 -4.85
C LEU A 471 -3.55 -4.59 -5.38
N ASP A 472 -3.42 -4.46 -6.70
CA ASP A 472 -2.22 -3.88 -7.30
C ASP A 472 -2.17 -2.37 -7.12
N VAL A 473 -0.96 -1.81 -7.25
CA VAL A 473 -0.69 -0.37 -7.10
C VAL A 473 -1.60 0.48 -7.99
N GLU A 474 -1.86 0.06 -9.23
CA GLU A 474 -2.76 0.75 -10.17
C GLU A 474 -4.21 0.80 -9.64
N THR A 475 -4.71 -0.29 -9.03
CA THR A 475 -6.06 -0.28 -8.43
C THR A 475 -6.10 0.51 -7.14
N LEU A 476 -5.03 0.49 -6.34
CA LEU A 476 -4.94 1.31 -5.13
C LEU A 476 -5.01 2.79 -5.48
N GLU A 477 -4.26 3.25 -6.48
CA GLU A 477 -4.35 4.63 -7.00
C GLU A 477 -5.77 5.00 -7.45
N LEU A 478 -6.41 4.12 -8.23
CA LEU A 478 -7.80 4.33 -8.65
C LEU A 478 -8.75 4.43 -7.46
N LEU A 479 -8.58 3.56 -6.46
CA LEU A 479 -9.41 3.54 -5.26
C LEU A 479 -9.20 4.81 -4.42
N GLU A 480 -7.96 5.29 -4.29
CA GLU A 480 -7.64 6.57 -3.64
C GLU A 480 -8.38 7.73 -4.31
N GLU A 481 -8.37 7.82 -5.64
CA GLU A 481 -9.10 8.85 -6.39
C GLU A 481 -10.61 8.73 -6.16
N LEU A 482 -11.18 7.53 -6.26
CA LEU A 482 -12.61 7.28 -6.05
C LEU A 482 -13.08 7.64 -4.63
N LEU A 483 -12.26 7.39 -3.61
CA LEU A 483 -12.57 7.69 -2.21
C LEU A 483 -12.32 9.16 -1.86
N SER A 484 -11.29 9.78 -2.44
CA SER A 484 -11.06 11.22 -2.35
C SER A 484 -12.28 12.00 -2.89
N ASP A 485 -12.85 11.52 -3.98
CA ASP A 485 -14.00 12.14 -4.64
C ASP A 485 -15.37 11.71 -4.08
N TYR A 486 -15.41 10.82 -3.09
CA TYR A 486 -16.66 10.34 -2.50
C TYR A 486 -17.28 11.43 -1.59
N PRO A 487 -18.50 11.93 -1.89
CA PRO A 487 -19.13 13.01 -1.14
C PRO A 487 -19.84 12.55 0.15
N GLY A 488 -19.97 11.24 0.34
CA GLY A 488 -20.58 10.65 1.54
C GLY A 488 -19.58 10.54 2.69
N THR A 489 -20.00 9.82 3.74
CA THR A 489 -19.16 9.56 4.91
C THR A 489 -18.39 8.26 4.69
N LEU A 490 -17.10 8.24 5.00
CA LEU A 490 -16.23 7.08 4.81
C LEU A 490 -15.70 6.59 6.16
N LEU A 491 -15.91 5.32 6.48
CA LEU A 491 -15.19 4.63 7.55
C LEU A 491 -14.25 3.61 6.91
N LEU A 492 -12.95 3.81 7.09
CA LEU A 492 -11.91 3.00 6.49
C LEU A 492 -11.16 2.22 7.57
N VAL A 493 -11.05 0.91 7.42
CA VAL A 493 -10.08 0.08 8.13
C VAL A 493 -9.01 -0.29 7.12
N SER A 494 -7.78 0.16 7.32
CA SER A 494 -6.65 -0.23 6.47
C SER A 494 -5.37 -0.20 7.30
N HIS A 495 -4.40 -0.97 6.85
CA HIS A 495 -3.03 -0.95 7.37
C HIS A 495 -2.04 -0.22 6.45
N ASP A 496 -2.46 0.21 5.26
CA ASP A 496 -1.63 0.98 4.33
C ASP A 496 -1.61 2.45 4.76
N ARG A 497 -0.43 2.91 5.19
CA ARG A 497 -0.21 4.26 5.74
C ARG A 497 -0.44 5.33 4.70
N ARG A 498 0.09 5.14 3.49
CA ARG A 498 -0.01 6.13 2.41
C ARG A 498 -1.42 6.22 1.86
N PHE A 499 -2.12 5.07 1.79
CA PHE A 499 -3.53 5.04 1.46
C PHE A 499 -4.39 5.80 2.47
N ILE A 500 -4.13 5.65 3.78
CA ILE A 500 -4.81 6.42 4.83
C ILE A 500 -4.53 7.91 4.67
N ASP A 501 -3.25 8.31 4.55
CA ASP A 501 -2.85 9.72 4.41
C ASP A 501 -3.51 10.41 3.22
N ASN A 502 -3.70 9.69 2.11
CA ASN A 502 -4.29 10.24 0.89
C ASN A 502 -5.83 10.30 0.90
N THR A 503 -6.52 9.50 1.73
CA THR A 503 -7.99 9.31 1.64
C THR A 503 -8.79 9.89 2.79
N VAL A 504 -8.18 10.10 3.94
CA VAL A 504 -8.87 10.29 5.23
C VAL A 504 -8.63 11.69 5.80
N THR A 505 -9.60 12.20 6.56
CA THR A 505 -9.54 13.52 7.23
C THR A 505 -9.27 13.42 8.73
N GLY A 506 -9.51 12.26 9.35
CA GLY A 506 -9.22 12.00 10.77
C GLY A 506 -8.99 10.52 11.08
N CYS A 507 -8.23 10.23 12.12
CA CYS A 507 -7.85 8.87 12.50
C CYS A 507 -8.30 8.54 13.92
N TRP A 508 -8.95 7.39 14.08
CA TRP A 508 -9.26 6.79 15.38
C TRP A 508 -8.22 5.74 15.73
N LEU A 509 -7.38 6.05 16.70
CA LEU A 509 -6.34 5.16 17.19
C LEU A 509 -6.86 4.29 18.34
N PHE A 510 -6.76 2.98 18.19
CA PHE A 510 -7.06 2.02 19.25
C PHE A 510 -5.79 1.79 20.08
N GLU A 511 -5.67 2.49 21.20
CA GLU A 511 -4.46 2.47 22.06
C GLU A 511 -4.34 1.18 22.90
N GLY A 512 -5.37 0.35 22.94
CA GLY A 512 -5.49 -0.79 23.84
C GLY A 512 -6.28 -0.45 25.12
N ASP A 513 -6.52 -1.46 25.95
CA ASP A 513 -7.28 -1.36 27.22
C ASP A 513 -8.69 -0.73 27.10
N GLY A 514 -9.24 -0.72 25.89
CA GLY A 514 -10.53 -0.15 25.54
C GLY A 514 -10.61 1.36 25.44
N ARG A 515 -9.46 2.03 25.22
CA ARG A 515 -9.39 3.45 24.86
C ARG A 515 -9.23 3.63 23.36
N ILE A 516 -9.97 4.59 22.82
CA ILE A 516 -9.83 5.07 21.44
C ILE A 516 -9.61 6.58 21.51
N SER A 517 -8.63 7.05 20.75
CA SER A 517 -8.29 8.46 20.67
C SER A 517 -8.53 8.97 19.26
N ASP A 518 -9.15 10.14 19.17
CA ASP A 518 -9.48 10.82 17.92
C ASP A 518 -8.38 11.83 17.56
N TYR A 519 -7.87 11.74 16.34
CA TYR A 519 -6.82 12.59 15.80
C TYR A 519 -7.30 13.22 14.49
N VAL A 520 -6.96 14.49 14.28
CA VAL A 520 -7.22 15.18 13.02
C VAL A 520 -6.05 14.93 12.06
N GLY A 521 -6.35 14.61 10.81
CA GLY A 521 -5.34 14.33 9.78
C GLY A 521 -5.11 12.82 9.53
N GLY A 522 -4.06 12.54 8.78
CA GLY A 522 -3.67 11.19 8.36
C GLY A 522 -2.93 10.40 9.43
N TYR A 523 -2.39 9.25 9.02
CA TYR A 523 -1.50 8.42 9.83
C TYR A 523 -0.22 9.16 10.21
N ALA A 524 0.39 9.91 9.29
CA ALA A 524 1.62 10.66 9.54
C ALA A 524 1.41 11.75 10.62
N ASP A 525 0.30 12.49 10.54
CA ASP A 525 -0.05 13.56 11.50
C ASP A 525 -0.30 13.00 12.91
N MET A 526 -1.00 11.86 12.97
CA MET A 526 -1.24 11.13 14.21
C MET A 526 0.07 10.68 14.86
N MET A 527 1.02 10.12 14.09
CA MET A 527 2.32 9.70 14.59
C MET A 527 3.15 10.89 15.11
N ALA A 528 3.20 11.99 14.36
CA ALA A 528 3.92 13.19 14.77
C ALA A 528 3.36 13.76 16.09
N THR A 529 2.03 13.81 16.23
CA THR A 529 1.36 14.25 17.46
C THR A 529 1.72 13.34 18.63
N ARG A 530 1.75 12.03 18.42
CA ARG A 530 2.08 11.03 19.45
C ARG A 530 3.54 11.12 19.88
N GLU A 531 4.46 11.32 18.97
CA GLU A 531 5.89 11.52 19.28
C GLU A 531 6.10 12.79 20.11
N GLN A 532 5.42 13.87 19.78
CA GLN A 532 5.45 15.11 20.57
C GLN A 532 4.89 14.90 21.97
N GLN A 533 3.76 14.19 22.10
CA GLN A 533 3.16 13.87 23.41
C GLN A 533 4.07 12.96 24.25
N ASN A 534 4.67 11.92 23.65
CA ASN A 534 5.63 11.04 24.32
C ASN A 534 6.87 11.80 24.77
N THR A 535 7.40 12.69 23.92
CA THR A 535 8.55 13.53 24.25
C THR A 535 8.23 14.50 25.39
N GLN A 536 7.03 15.09 25.40
CA GLN A 536 6.56 15.95 26.50
C GLN A 536 6.31 15.16 27.79
N GLN A 537 5.80 13.92 27.71
CA GLN A 537 5.63 13.06 28.89
C GLN A 537 6.98 12.58 29.44
N GLN A 538 7.96 12.23 28.59
CA GLN A 538 9.32 11.91 29.01
C GLN A 538 10.03 13.13 29.60
N ALA A 539 9.82 14.33 29.04
CA ALA A 539 10.34 15.58 29.61
C ALA A 539 9.71 15.93 30.97
N ARG A 540 8.43 15.56 31.19
CA ARG A 540 7.74 15.74 32.48
C ARG A 540 8.06 14.65 33.51
N SER A 541 8.43 13.45 33.08
CA SER A 541 8.78 12.31 33.94
C SER A 541 10.28 12.13 34.18
N ALA A 542 11.13 12.91 33.50
CA ALA A 542 12.53 13.02 33.84
C ALA A 542 12.67 13.40 35.33
N PRO A 543 13.44 12.64 36.14
CA PRO A 543 13.55 12.92 37.56
C PRO A 543 14.15 14.31 37.73
N VAL A 544 13.39 15.19 38.40
CA VAL A 544 13.92 16.44 38.94
C VAL A 544 15.09 16.05 39.85
N LYS A 545 16.33 16.19 39.35
CA LYS A 545 17.52 16.06 40.17
C LYS A 545 17.32 16.99 41.37
N ALA A 546 17.36 16.40 42.56
CA ALA A 546 17.29 17.14 43.81
C ALA A 546 18.30 18.29 43.76
N PRO A 547 17.91 19.52 44.15
CA PRO A 547 18.83 20.64 44.10
C PRO A 547 19.97 20.38 45.11
N GLU A 548 21.20 20.28 44.60
CA GLU A 548 22.39 20.41 45.43
C GLU A 548 22.38 21.79 46.11
N PRO A 549 22.91 21.91 47.34
CA PRO A 549 22.86 23.15 48.09
C PRO A 549 23.84 24.16 47.47
N VAL A 550 23.33 25.06 46.63
CA VAL A 550 24.11 26.18 46.12
C VAL A 550 23.96 27.39 47.05
N VAL A 551 25.12 27.84 47.49
CA VAL A 551 25.39 29.08 48.23
C VAL A 551 24.64 30.27 47.64
N ALA A 552 24.14 31.12 48.54
CA ALA A 552 23.33 32.29 48.27
C ALA A 552 23.92 33.26 47.23
N THR A 553 23.16 33.51 46.16
CA THR A 553 23.16 34.77 45.42
C THR A 553 21.72 35.16 45.05
N ALA A 554 21.47 36.46 45.09
CA ALA A 554 20.18 37.17 45.08
C ALA A 554 19.26 36.88 43.87
N PRO A 555 17.94 37.17 43.97
CA PRO A 555 16.94 36.66 43.05
C PRO A 555 16.86 37.46 41.75
N GLU A 556 16.97 36.78 40.61
CA GLU A 556 16.57 37.31 39.30
C GLU A 556 15.10 36.96 39.00
N ALA A 557 14.37 37.97 38.53
CA ALA A 557 12.94 38.00 38.30
C ALA A 557 12.47 37.04 37.16
N PRO A 558 11.19 36.62 37.14
CA PRO A 558 10.69 35.69 36.14
C PRO A 558 10.68 36.33 34.75
N LYS A 559 11.26 35.64 33.76
CA LYS A 559 11.18 36.03 32.35
C LYS A 559 9.72 35.92 31.89
N LYS A 560 9.11 37.09 31.64
CA LYS A 560 7.81 37.23 30.98
C LYS A 560 7.85 36.57 29.61
N SER A 561 6.81 35.80 29.28
CA SER A 561 6.52 35.39 27.91
C SER A 561 6.50 36.62 27.01
N LYS A 562 7.21 36.55 25.88
CA LYS A 562 7.24 37.61 24.87
C LYS A 562 5.86 37.64 24.20
N LYS A 563 4.94 38.42 24.75
CA LYS A 563 3.75 38.85 23.99
C LYS A 563 4.21 39.66 22.78
N LEU A 564 3.73 39.34 21.59
CA LEU A 564 3.84 40.17 20.38
C LEU A 564 3.52 41.62 20.75
N SER A 565 4.42 42.53 20.38
CA SER A 565 4.22 43.97 20.60
C SER A 565 2.92 44.40 19.92
N TYR A 566 2.12 45.27 20.56
CA TYR A 566 0.87 45.82 20.00
C TYR A 566 1.01 46.34 18.56
N LYS A 567 2.19 46.84 18.18
CA LYS A 567 2.49 47.27 16.81
C LYS A 567 2.52 46.11 15.80
N LEU A 568 3.03 44.95 16.19
CA LEU A 568 3.13 43.76 15.32
C LEU A 568 1.78 43.05 15.20
N GLN A 569 0.95 43.09 16.25
CA GLN A 569 -0.43 42.58 16.18
C GLN A 569 -1.28 43.39 15.19
N LEU A 570 -1.18 44.72 15.23
CA LEU A 570 -1.87 45.60 14.28
C LEU A 570 -1.35 45.40 12.84
N GLU A 571 -0.06 45.13 12.68
CA GLU A 571 0.55 44.79 11.37
C GLU A 571 -0.03 43.47 10.84
N LEU A 572 -0.09 42.42 11.66
CA LEU A 572 -0.66 41.11 11.30
C LEU A 572 -2.14 41.22 10.91
N GLU A 573 -2.93 42.02 11.63
CA GLU A 573 -4.34 42.25 11.31
C GLU A 573 -4.53 43.00 9.97
N GLY A 574 -3.54 43.80 9.54
CA GLY A 574 -3.60 44.56 8.29
C GLY A 574 -3.05 43.85 7.05
N LEU A 575 -2.26 42.78 7.22
CA LEU A 575 -1.64 42.05 6.12
C LEU A 575 -2.64 41.32 5.19
N PRO A 576 -3.72 40.69 5.68
CA PRO A 576 -4.71 40.03 4.82
C PRO A 576 -5.34 40.99 3.80
N ALA A 577 -5.76 42.18 4.25
CA ALA A 577 -6.34 43.18 3.36
C ALA A 577 -5.33 43.71 2.33
N ARG A 578 -4.04 43.70 2.66
CA ARG A 578 -2.97 44.08 1.72
C ARG A 578 -2.68 42.99 0.69
N LEU A 579 -2.75 41.72 1.10
CA LEU A 579 -2.62 40.58 0.19
C LEU A 579 -3.76 40.56 -0.82
N GLU A 580 -5.01 40.71 -0.38
CA GLU A 580 -6.18 40.80 -1.27
C GLU A 580 -6.06 41.95 -2.29
N GLN A 581 -5.50 43.10 -1.89
CA GLN A 581 -5.24 44.22 -2.80
C GLN A 581 -4.19 43.89 -3.86
N LEU A 582 -3.08 43.25 -3.45
CA LEU A 582 -2.00 42.88 -4.37
C LEU A 582 -2.43 41.76 -5.34
N GLU A 583 -3.25 40.82 -4.89
CA GLU A 583 -3.85 39.78 -5.74
C GLU A 583 -4.79 40.40 -6.79
N ALA A 584 -5.65 41.34 -6.38
CA ALA A 584 -6.54 42.04 -7.31
C ALA A 584 -5.77 42.90 -8.33
N GLU A 585 -4.66 43.53 -7.92
CA GLU A 585 -3.77 44.27 -8.83
C GLU A 585 -3.05 43.33 -9.82
N LEU A 586 -2.60 42.15 -9.38
CA LEU A 586 -2.00 41.14 -10.25
C LEU A 586 -2.99 40.59 -11.26
N ASP A 587 -4.20 40.25 -10.85
CA ASP A 587 -5.26 39.77 -11.73
C ASP A 587 -5.60 40.80 -12.81
N ALA A 588 -5.63 42.08 -12.46
CA ALA A 588 -5.87 43.18 -13.40
C ALA A 588 -4.72 43.31 -14.42
N LEU A 589 -3.46 43.27 -13.97
CA LEU A 589 -2.28 43.35 -14.83
C LEU A 589 -2.15 42.12 -15.74
N GLN A 590 -2.39 40.92 -15.22
CA GLN A 590 -2.39 39.66 -15.98
C GLN A 590 -3.50 39.64 -17.02
N SER A 591 -4.70 40.11 -16.67
CA SER A 591 -5.82 40.24 -17.62
C SER A 591 -5.49 41.19 -18.78
N GLU A 592 -4.71 42.23 -18.53
CA GLU A 592 -4.27 43.18 -19.55
C GLU A 592 -3.15 42.61 -20.44
N ILE A 593 -2.22 41.86 -19.86
CA ILE A 593 -1.12 41.18 -20.58
C ILE A 593 -1.64 40.03 -21.46
N ASN A 594 -2.66 39.31 -21.00
CA ASN A 594 -3.27 38.18 -21.71
C ASN A 594 -4.16 38.59 -22.90
N GLN A 595 -4.30 39.90 -23.18
CA GLN A 595 -5.05 40.34 -24.34
C GLN A 595 -4.33 39.96 -25.65
N PRO A 596 -5.04 39.41 -26.67
CA PRO A 596 -4.45 38.86 -27.90
C PRO A 596 -3.76 39.87 -28.85
N GLY A 597 -3.44 41.08 -28.39
CA GLY A 597 -2.62 42.08 -29.08
C GLY A 597 -1.57 42.75 -28.20
N PHE A 598 -1.43 42.38 -26.92
CA PHE A 598 -0.56 43.06 -25.97
C PHE A 598 0.92 43.04 -26.40
N PHE A 599 1.43 41.87 -26.75
CA PHE A 599 2.82 41.69 -27.22
C PHE A 599 3.08 42.22 -28.64
N SER A 600 2.06 42.72 -29.34
CA SER A 600 2.21 43.37 -30.64
C SER A 600 2.39 44.89 -30.53
N LEU A 601 2.26 45.46 -29.34
CA LEU A 601 2.47 46.89 -29.07
C LEU A 601 3.97 47.22 -28.94
N PRO A 602 4.38 48.49 -29.14
CA PRO A 602 5.75 48.93 -28.95
C PRO A 602 6.24 48.70 -27.50
N ALA A 603 7.53 48.38 -27.35
CA ALA A 603 8.17 48.09 -26.06
C ALA A 603 7.95 49.20 -25.01
N ASP A 604 7.88 50.46 -25.43
CA ASP A 604 7.62 51.62 -24.57
C ASP A 604 6.26 51.56 -23.84
N LYS A 605 5.32 50.73 -24.32
CA LYS A 605 3.98 50.53 -23.73
C LYS A 605 3.82 49.19 -23.01
N THR A 606 4.57 48.16 -23.41
CA THR A 606 4.48 46.82 -22.82
C THR A 606 5.42 46.67 -21.63
N GLN A 607 6.63 47.22 -21.71
CA GLN A 607 7.65 47.15 -20.66
C GLN A 607 7.18 47.71 -19.30
N PRO A 608 6.57 48.90 -19.19
CA PRO A 608 6.15 49.42 -17.88
C PRO A 608 5.10 48.55 -17.20
N LYS A 609 4.29 47.79 -17.96
CA LYS A 609 3.28 46.88 -17.41
C LYS A 609 3.85 45.54 -16.98
N LEU A 610 4.86 45.04 -17.69
CA LEU A 610 5.63 43.87 -17.27
C LEU A 610 6.46 44.19 -16.01
N ASP A 611 7.05 45.38 -15.94
CA ASP A 611 7.78 45.85 -14.76
C ASP A 611 6.84 46.04 -13.57
N ALA A 612 5.62 46.56 -13.80
CA ALA A 612 4.58 46.68 -12.77
C ALA A 612 4.09 45.31 -12.26
N LEU A 613 3.93 44.33 -13.14
CA LEU A 613 3.57 42.96 -12.76
C LEU A 613 4.67 42.33 -11.90
N ASN A 614 5.93 42.39 -12.33
CA ASN A 614 7.06 41.88 -11.55
C ASN A 614 7.19 42.56 -10.18
N ALA A 615 6.92 43.87 -10.10
CA ALA A 615 6.95 44.62 -8.84
C ALA A 615 5.80 44.21 -7.91
N ALA A 616 4.61 43.96 -8.44
CA ALA A 616 3.46 43.49 -7.68
C ALA A 616 3.66 42.05 -7.18
N GLU A 617 4.23 41.15 -7.99
CA GLU A 617 4.59 39.78 -7.58
C GLU A 617 5.61 39.79 -6.43
N ALA A 618 6.69 40.59 -6.56
CA ALA A 618 7.69 40.72 -5.50
C ALA A 618 7.12 41.33 -4.21
N ALA A 619 6.17 42.27 -4.33
CA ALA A 619 5.50 42.87 -3.17
C ALA A 619 4.56 41.88 -2.46
N LEU A 620 3.89 41.01 -3.23
CA LEU A 620 3.02 39.96 -2.69
C LEU A 620 3.85 38.89 -1.95
N GLU A 621 4.96 38.45 -2.54
CA GLU A 621 5.88 37.50 -1.90
C GLU A 621 6.45 38.05 -0.58
N GLN A 622 6.84 39.34 -0.55
CA GLN A 622 7.29 39.99 0.68
C GLN A 622 6.20 40.13 1.73
N ALA A 623 4.97 40.47 1.33
CA ALA A 623 3.85 40.59 2.25
C ALA A 623 3.45 39.22 2.83
N PHE A 624 3.51 38.17 2.02
CA PHE A 624 3.22 36.80 2.43
C PHE A 624 4.28 36.26 3.39
N ALA A 625 5.56 36.39 3.07
CA ALA A 625 6.66 36.00 3.97
C ALA A 625 6.60 36.74 5.32
N ARG A 626 6.20 38.02 5.30
CA ARG A 626 6.02 38.81 6.52
C ARG A 626 4.81 38.35 7.34
N TRP A 627 3.74 37.93 6.69
CA TRP A 627 2.56 37.38 7.34
C TRP A 627 2.90 36.03 8.01
N GLU A 628 3.60 35.13 7.32
CA GLU A 628 4.07 33.86 7.88
C GLU A 628 5.01 34.06 9.08
N GLU A 629 5.93 35.03 9.02
CA GLU A 629 6.83 35.34 10.13
C GLU A 629 6.05 35.77 11.39
N LEU A 630 5.06 36.66 11.24
CA LEU A 630 4.27 37.16 12.35
C LEU A 630 3.26 36.12 12.88
N GLU A 631 2.70 35.28 12.01
CA GLU A 631 1.83 34.18 12.41
C GLU A 631 2.62 33.09 13.14
N GLY A 632 3.81 32.74 12.66
CA GLY A 632 4.72 31.82 13.32
C GLY A 632 5.14 32.30 14.71
N LEU A 633 5.38 33.60 14.88
CA LEU A 633 5.64 34.20 16.19
C LEU A 633 4.42 34.18 17.13
N LYS A 634 3.19 34.22 16.57
CA LYS A 634 1.94 34.14 17.35
C LYS A 634 1.63 32.72 17.80
N ASN A 635 1.95 31.73 16.98
CA ASN A 635 1.72 30.31 17.28
C ASN A 635 2.80 29.68 18.19
N GLN A 636 3.91 30.38 18.41
CA GLN A 636 4.94 30.03 19.40
C GLN A 636 4.67 30.60 20.81
N GLU A 637 3.62 31.41 20.98
CA GLU A 637 3.04 31.77 22.29
C GLU A 637 2.07 30.68 22.78
#